data_AF-A0A7C5NCD5-F1
#
_entry.id   AF-A0A7C5NCD5-F1
#
_cell.length_a   1.000
_cell.length_b   1.000
_cell.length_c   1.000
_cell.angle_alpha   90.00
_cell.angle_beta   90.00
_cell.angle_gamma   90.00
#
_symmetry.space_group_name_H-M   'P 1'
#
loop_
_entity.id
_entity.type
_entity.pdbx_description
1 polymer ?
#
loop_
_entity_poly.entity_id
_entity_poly.type
_entity_poly.pdbx_seq_one_letter_code
_entity_poly.pdbx_strand_id
1 'polypeptide(L)'
;MAVLSDGAGVAEALVVRLGRAGIEARVVREVTVGDSFPAVIALTGLRSSGPLDALKEAFAAGRAIAPVASERGGVFVTVQDTGGDFGLSGSERAMFGGLAGLAKTASLEWPRAAVKAIDLERGDRSADALADAIVQELLAGGAEVEVGLHADGRRTTLRSVLSPLPAATELPLDGDSVVVCSGGARGVTAATMIALAERTGAKMVLLGRTKLGDEPPACRGADDEPSVRRALMMAAKASGEKVAPAAIGKQAKAILAQREIRATLAALEAKGSPARYVSVDVTDGAAVSAALDAVRSEWGAIGALVHGAGVVADKLIADKTDDAFEWVVSTKIAGMRALLDATASDPLKVIAFFSSVAARTGNVGQCDYAAANEILNKVAAHESARRPGCTVTSLGWGPWEAGMVTPSLKRYFEEHGVALIPLEVGGRMLVDELGASRDARGSVEVVLGGTPRRASIADAAEEGSETLRFDLRLHADTHPYLADHSIDGTVVLPVVMVLEYFARAAEQLRPELMVEAVRDVKVLRGVPLPEFAGAGDWVRIVARAIDAHDAGRPSVEVALCDVDDERKRRYAAVVDLCAPTELNAPPADAEAPRAYAPLDGELYGTSLFHGPAFQVIRDLDGVADDGIAGTLVGVVDQRWPGRFRTDPALFDGGLQLAVRWAEQRLGGRGLPTSVGALRLFTEQPVAGALRTLATITADGPTKAVSDIAFIDPEGRLVARLEGVETHQRP
;
A
#
# COMPACT_ATOMS: atom_id res chain seq x y z
N MET A 1 -22.23 4.52 -7.42
CA MET A 1 -21.41 3.60 -6.59
C MET A 1 -22.29 2.63 -5.82
N ALA A 2 -21.82 1.40 -5.60
CA ALA A 2 -22.44 0.43 -4.70
C ALA A 2 -21.78 0.49 -3.32
N VAL A 3 -22.57 0.49 -2.25
CA VAL A 3 -22.09 0.34 -0.87
C VAL A 3 -22.70 -0.93 -0.29
N LEU A 4 -21.90 -1.97 -0.05
CA LEU A 4 -22.41 -3.20 0.57
C LEU A 4 -22.73 -2.93 2.05
N SER A 5 -23.90 -3.39 2.48
CA SER A 5 -24.38 -3.17 3.84
C SER A 5 -23.52 -3.86 4.91
N ASP A 6 -23.21 -3.12 5.96
CA ASP A 6 -22.64 -3.57 7.23
C ASP A 6 -23.70 -4.12 8.19
N GLY A 7 -24.99 -3.91 7.90
CA GLY A 7 -26.11 -4.30 8.77
C GLY A 7 -26.24 -3.49 10.06
N ALA A 8 -25.46 -2.41 10.24
CA ALA A 8 -25.45 -1.58 11.45
C ALA A 8 -25.65 -0.07 11.17
N GLY A 9 -26.07 0.31 9.97
CA GLY A 9 -26.44 1.69 9.62
C GLY A 9 -25.31 2.56 9.06
N VAL A 10 -24.07 2.06 8.99
CA VAL A 10 -22.93 2.83 8.46
C VAL A 10 -23.10 3.05 6.96
N ALA A 11 -23.57 2.04 6.22
CA ALA A 11 -23.81 2.13 4.78
C ALA A 11 -24.79 3.26 4.41
N GLU A 12 -25.90 3.37 5.13
CA GLU A 12 -26.92 4.40 4.94
C GLU A 12 -26.36 5.79 5.26
N ALA A 13 -25.65 5.92 6.39
CA ALA A 13 -25.00 7.16 6.79
C ALA A 13 -23.91 7.60 5.80
N LEU A 14 -23.19 6.65 5.19
CA LEU A 14 -22.16 6.88 4.19
C LEU A 14 -22.74 7.39 2.87
N VAL A 15 -23.82 6.76 2.39
CA VAL A 15 -24.51 7.16 1.15
C VAL A 15 -24.99 8.61 1.23
N VAL A 16 -25.52 9.05 2.38
CA VAL A 16 -25.94 10.44 2.58
C VAL A 16 -24.77 11.42 2.43
N ARG A 17 -23.61 11.10 3.02
CA ARG A 17 -22.41 11.96 2.97
C ARG A 17 -21.79 12.01 1.59
N LEU A 18 -21.75 10.88 0.90
CA LEU A 18 -21.35 10.82 -0.51
C LEU A 18 -22.26 11.66 -1.40
N GLY A 19 -23.58 11.61 -1.17
CA GLY A 19 -24.56 12.44 -1.88
C GLY A 19 -24.32 13.94 -1.66
N ARG A 20 -23.99 14.36 -0.43
CA ARG A 20 -23.58 15.75 -0.13
C ARG A 20 -22.29 16.15 -0.84
N ALA A 21 -21.38 15.21 -1.08
CA ALA A 21 -20.18 15.43 -1.88
C ALA A 21 -20.43 15.39 -3.40
N GLY A 22 -21.68 15.19 -3.86
CA GLY A 22 -22.03 15.09 -5.28
C GLY A 22 -21.78 13.71 -5.88
N ILE A 23 -21.60 12.67 -5.06
CA ILE A 23 -21.33 11.29 -5.50
C ILE A 23 -22.59 10.46 -5.33
N GLU A 24 -23.13 9.97 -6.45
CA GLU A 24 -24.29 9.07 -6.44
C GLU A 24 -23.91 7.68 -5.92
N ALA A 25 -24.51 7.27 -4.81
CA ALA A 25 -24.29 5.98 -4.18
C ALA A 25 -25.61 5.36 -3.72
N ARG A 26 -25.66 4.02 -3.68
CA ARG A 26 -26.81 3.27 -3.12
C ARG A 26 -26.32 2.10 -2.28
N VAL A 27 -27.03 1.85 -1.18
CA VAL A 27 -26.82 0.66 -0.36
C VAL A 27 -27.33 -0.56 -1.12
N VAL A 28 -26.51 -1.60 -1.19
CA VAL A 28 -26.85 -2.88 -1.81
C VAL A 28 -26.53 -4.03 -0.87
N ARG A 29 -27.22 -5.16 -1.07
CA ARG A 29 -26.91 -6.40 -0.34
C ARG A 29 -25.77 -7.18 -0.98
N GLU A 30 -25.75 -7.20 -2.30
CA GLU A 30 -24.77 -7.90 -3.11
C GLU A 30 -24.49 -7.09 -4.39
N VAL A 31 -23.36 -7.39 -5.04
CA VAL A 31 -23.00 -6.87 -6.36
C VAL A 31 -22.70 -8.08 -7.23
N THR A 32 -23.38 -8.16 -8.37
CA THR A 32 -23.34 -9.32 -9.28
C THR A 32 -22.65 -8.97 -10.59
N VAL A 33 -22.09 -9.98 -11.24
CA VAL A 33 -21.46 -9.81 -12.56
C VAL A 33 -22.52 -9.30 -13.55
N GLY A 34 -22.27 -8.15 -14.16
CA GLY A 34 -23.20 -7.48 -15.07
C GLY A 34 -23.84 -6.22 -14.48
N ASP A 35 -23.71 -5.98 -13.17
CA ASP A 35 -24.08 -4.69 -12.58
C ASP A 35 -23.18 -3.57 -13.11
N SER A 36 -23.77 -2.41 -13.42
CA SER A 36 -23.07 -1.27 -14.03
C SER A 36 -22.38 -0.34 -13.04
N PHE A 37 -21.87 -0.87 -11.92
CA PHE A 37 -21.21 -0.05 -10.90
C PHE A 37 -19.72 0.15 -11.22
N PRO A 38 -19.25 1.39 -11.43
CA PRO A 38 -17.81 1.67 -11.59
C PRO A 38 -17.06 1.70 -10.25
N ALA A 39 -17.77 1.59 -9.12
CA ALA A 39 -17.25 1.77 -7.79
C ALA A 39 -17.99 0.90 -6.77
N VAL A 40 -17.26 0.22 -5.89
CA VAL A 40 -17.77 -0.61 -4.79
C VAL A 40 -17.04 -0.25 -3.49
N ILE A 41 -17.82 -0.03 -2.42
CA ILE A 41 -17.34 0.03 -1.05
C ILE A 41 -17.94 -1.14 -0.28
N ALA A 42 -17.09 -2.10 0.10
CA ALA A 42 -17.46 -3.27 0.88
C ALA A 42 -17.30 -2.99 2.38
N LEU A 43 -18.41 -2.66 3.06
CA LEU A 43 -18.45 -2.49 4.53
C LEU A 43 -18.66 -3.82 5.28
N THR A 44 -18.47 -4.96 4.61
CA THR A 44 -18.78 -6.28 5.17
C THR A 44 -17.93 -6.60 6.41
N GLY A 45 -16.74 -6.02 6.55
CA GLY A 45 -15.89 -6.17 7.73
C GLY A 45 -16.39 -5.47 9.00
N LEU A 46 -17.44 -4.64 8.86
CA LEU A 46 -18.10 -3.95 9.97
C LEU A 46 -19.27 -4.77 10.58
N ARG A 47 -19.57 -5.95 10.04
CA ARG A 47 -20.64 -6.82 10.56
C ARG A 47 -20.29 -7.40 11.93
N SER A 48 -21.30 -7.74 12.72
CA SER A 48 -21.11 -8.32 14.06
C SER A 48 -20.48 -9.71 14.06
N SER A 49 -20.69 -10.50 13.00
CA SER A 49 -20.21 -11.88 12.88
C SER A 49 -19.99 -12.29 11.41
N GLY A 50 -19.52 -13.52 11.19
CA GLY A 50 -19.36 -14.09 9.86
C GLY A 50 -18.16 -13.52 9.07
N PRO A 51 -16.93 -13.52 9.61
CA PRO A 51 -15.78 -12.92 8.94
C PRO A 51 -15.44 -13.56 7.59
N LEU A 52 -15.59 -14.89 7.47
CA LEU A 52 -15.33 -15.58 6.21
C LEU A 52 -16.41 -15.29 5.16
N ASP A 53 -17.66 -15.12 5.57
CA ASP A 53 -18.75 -14.73 4.66
C ASP A 53 -18.58 -13.28 4.21
N ALA A 54 -18.21 -12.38 5.13
CA ALA A 54 -17.87 -11.00 4.82
C ALA A 54 -16.73 -10.89 3.78
N LEU A 55 -15.70 -11.74 3.90
CA LEU A 55 -14.61 -11.83 2.93
C LEU A 55 -15.09 -12.37 1.56
N LYS A 56 -15.92 -13.43 1.54
CA LYS A 56 -16.49 -13.99 0.30
C LYS A 56 -17.35 -12.98 -0.45
N GLU A 57 -18.17 -12.22 0.27
CA GLU A 57 -19.02 -11.19 -0.35
C GLU A 57 -18.19 -10.04 -0.90
N ALA A 58 -17.14 -9.60 -0.20
CA ALA A 58 -16.20 -8.61 -0.73
C ALA A 58 -15.46 -9.13 -1.97
N PHE A 59 -15.05 -10.40 -1.97
CA PHE A 59 -14.47 -11.06 -3.14
C PHE A 59 -15.44 -11.12 -4.32
N ALA A 60 -16.69 -11.53 -4.10
CA ALA A 60 -17.71 -11.59 -5.13
C ALA A 60 -17.97 -10.21 -5.75
N ALA A 61 -18.02 -9.16 -4.92
CA ALA A 61 -18.17 -7.79 -5.39
C ALA A 61 -16.94 -7.31 -6.17
N GLY A 62 -15.73 -7.64 -5.73
CA GLY A 62 -14.49 -7.38 -6.46
C GLY A 62 -14.46 -8.08 -7.82
N ARG A 63 -14.85 -9.35 -7.88
CA ARG A 63 -14.99 -10.11 -9.13
C ARG A 63 -16.02 -9.48 -10.08
N ALA A 64 -17.14 -9.00 -9.56
CA ALA A 64 -18.17 -8.35 -10.36
C ALA A 64 -17.68 -7.07 -11.06
N ILE A 65 -16.83 -6.27 -10.41
CA ILE A 65 -16.30 -5.03 -11.00
C ILE A 65 -14.97 -5.20 -11.73
N ALA A 66 -14.34 -6.38 -11.64
CA ALA A 66 -13.02 -6.62 -12.21
C ALA A 66 -12.89 -6.19 -13.69
N PRO A 67 -13.87 -6.44 -14.59
CA PRO A 67 -13.77 -5.97 -15.98
C PRO A 67 -13.70 -4.43 -16.08
N VAL A 68 -14.50 -3.72 -15.29
CA VAL A 68 -14.51 -2.25 -15.28
C VAL A 68 -13.21 -1.71 -14.67
N ALA A 69 -12.81 -2.26 -13.52
CA ALA A 69 -11.61 -1.85 -12.80
C ALA A 69 -10.33 -2.03 -13.62
N SER A 70 -10.20 -3.15 -14.36
CA SER A 70 -9.06 -3.40 -15.25
C SER A 70 -9.04 -2.50 -16.48
N GLU A 71 -10.17 -2.29 -17.15
CA GLU A 71 -10.20 -1.59 -18.44
C GLU A 71 -10.27 -0.07 -18.30
N ARG A 72 -11.23 0.42 -17.51
CA ARG A 72 -11.64 1.83 -17.44
C ARG A 72 -11.15 2.54 -16.18
N GLY A 73 -10.57 1.78 -15.24
CA GLY A 73 -10.41 2.24 -13.87
C GLY A 73 -11.72 2.12 -13.09
N GLY A 74 -11.69 2.48 -11.82
CA GLY A 74 -12.83 2.32 -10.92
C GLY A 74 -12.42 2.50 -9.47
N VAL A 75 -13.32 2.22 -8.54
CA VAL A 75 -13.04 2.28 -7.11
C VAL A 75 -13.38 0.94 -6.45
N PHE A 76 -12.43 0.37 -5.72
CA PHE A 76 -12.68 -0.81 -4.89
C PHE A 76 -12.16 -0.57 -3.47
N VAL A 77 -13.08 -0.48 -2.51
CA VAL A 77 -12.73 -0.21 -1.12
C VAL A 77 -13.24 -1.35 -0.26
N THR A 78 -12.36 -1.90 0.58
CA THR A 78 -12.75 -2.81 1.66
C THR A 78 -12.64 -2.07 2.98
N VAL A 79 -13.61 -2.28 3.88
CA VAL A 79 -13.60 -1.67 5.21
C VAL A 79 -13.74 -2.75 6.26
N GLN A 80 -12.85 -2.72 7.24
CA GLN A 80 -12.82 -3.62 8.38
C GLN A 80 -12.69 -2.86 9.69
N ASP A 81 -13.01 -3.55 10.78
CA ASP A 81 -12.95 -3.07 12.16
C ASP A 81 -12.06 -4.04 12.91
N THR A 82 -10.75 -3.79 12.84
CA THR A 82 -9.71 -4.55 13.54
C THR A 82 -8.85 -3.65 14.44
N GLY A 83 -9.25 -2.40 14.68
CA GLY A 83 -8.65 -1.55 15.72
C GLY A 83 -8.00 -0.25 15.22
N GLY A 84 -8.11 0.08 13.94
CA GLY A 84 -7.47 1.25 13.33
C GLY A 84 -5.96 1.07 13.08
N ASP A 85 -5.41 -0.10 13.39
CA ASP A 85 -4.00 -0.47 13.20
C ASP A 85 -3.84 -1.80 12.44
N PHE A 86 -4.89 -2.25 11.76
CA PHE A 86 -5.01 -3.54 11.08
C PHE A 86 -4.90 -4.75 12.02
N GLY A 87 -5.24 -4.60 13.30
CA GLY A 87 -5.21 -5.68 14.28
C GLY A 87 -3.81 -6.01 14.80
N LEU A 88 -2.81 -5.16 14.54
CA LEU A 88 -1.44 -5.36 14.98
C LEU A 88 -1.31 -5.34 16.51
N SER A 89 -2.19 -4.63 17.21
CA SER A 89 -2.28 -4.63 18.68
C SER A 89 -3.05 -5.82 19.27
N GLY A 90 -3.42 -6.81 18.44
CA GLY A 90 -4.03 -8.06 18.91
C GLY A 90 -5.55 -8.05 19.03
N SER A 91 -6.24 -7.53 18.02
CA SER A 91 -7.70 -7.40 18.00
C SER A 91 -8.44 -8.74 18.08
N GLU A 92 -9.51 -8.81 18.89
CA GLU A 92 -10.43 -9.95 18.92
C GLU A 92 -11.16 -10.18 17.58
N ARG A 93 -11.18 -9.15 16.72
CA ARG A 93 -11.77 -9.20 15.39
C ARG A 93 -10.78 -9.60 14.29
N ALA A 94 -9.61 -10.14 14.67
CA ALA A 94 -8.52 -10.54 13.77
C ALA A 94 -8.96 -11.31 12.50
N MET A 95 -10.00 -12.13 12.61
CA MET A 95 -10.55 -12.90 11.49
C MET A 95 -11.09 -12.06 10.32
N PHE A 96 -11.42 -10.79 10.54
CA PHE A 96 -11.83 -9.86 9.47
C PHE A 96 -10.63 -9.33 8.66
N GLY A 97 -9.40 -9.48 9.17
CA GLY A 97 -8.16 -8.94 8.58
C GLY A 97 -7.91 -9.31 7.11
N GLY A 98 -8.51 -10.41 6.63
CA GLY A 98 -8.36 -10.90 5.27
C GLY A 98 -8.84 -9.93 4.18
N LEU A 99 -9.73 -9.00 4.51
CA LEU A 99 -10.22 -7.99 3.58
C LEU A 99 -9.08 -7.12 3.03
N ALA A 100 -8.08 -6.79 3.86
CA ALA A 100 -6.90 -6.05 3.40
C ALA A 100 -6.06 -6.87 2.42
N GLY A 101 -5.92 -8.18 2.64
CA GLY A 101 -5.22 -9.10 1.72
C GLY A 101 -5.86 -9.12 0.32
N LEU A 102 -7.20 -9.15 0.26
CA LEU A 102 -7.95 -9.04 -1.00
C LEU A 102 -7.68 -7.71 -1.71
N ALA A 103 -7.79 -6.59 -1.00
CA ALA A 103 -7.56 -5.26 -1.56
C ALA A 103 -6.13 -5.06 -2.08
N LYS A 104 -5.12 -5.59 -1.38
CA LYS A 104 -3.73 -5.54 -1.83
C LYS A 104 -3.54 -6.24 -3.18
N THR A 105 -4.05 -7.47 -3.34
CA THR A 105 -3.99 -8.15 -4.65
C THR A 105 -4.80 -7.40 -5.72
N ALA A 106 -5.99 -6.89 -5.38
CA ALA A 106 -6.79 -6.08 -6.31
C ALA A 106 -6.04 -4.83 -6.80
N SER A 107 -5.25 -4.17 -5.94
CA SER A 107 -4.45 -3.01 -6.34
C SER A 107 -3.34 -3.34 -7.34
N LEU A 108 -2.85 -4.59 -7.35
CA LEU A 108 -1.87 -5.07 -8.32
C LEU A 108 -2.54 -5.50 -9.64
N GLU A 109 -3.70 -6.14 -9.57
CA GLU A 109 -4.45 -6.57 -10.76
C GLU A 109 -5.12 -5.40 -11.49
N TRP A 110 -5.46 -4.32 -10.78
CA TRP A 110 -6.20 -3.17 -11.33
C TRP A 110 -5.42 -1.85 -11.15
N PRO A 111 -4.26 -1.67 -11.83
CA PRO A 111 -3.42 -0.48 -11.66
C PRO A 111 -4.09 0.84 -12.10
N ARG A 112 -5.21 0.76 -12.83
CA ARG A 112 -6.03 1.93 -13.23
C ARG A 112 -7.13 2.25 -12.21
N ALA A 113 -7.40 1.38 -11.26
CA ALA A 113 -8.44 1.57 -10.25
C ALA A 113 -7.86 2.14 -8.95
N ALA A 114 -8.64 2.99 -8.28
CA ALA A 114 -8.37 3.38 -6.91
C ALA A 114 -8.79 2.25 -5.97
N VAL A 115 -7.82 1.59 -5.35
CA VAL A 115 -8.06 0.48 -4.42
C VAL A 115 -7.61 0.87 -3.01
N LYS A 116 -8.46 0.64 -2.01
CA LYS A 116 -8.15 0.95 -0.61
C LYS A 116 -8.70 -0.11 0.35
N ALA A 117 -7.94 -0.40 1.40
CA ALA A 117 -8.33 -1.12 2.59
C ALA A 117 -8.34 -0.14 3.75
N ILE A 118 -9.51 0.10 4.34
CA ILE A 118 -9.69 0.98 5.49
C ILE A 118 -9.93 0.11 6.72
N ASP A 119 -9.10 0.28 7.73
CA ASP A 119 -9.30 -0.31 9.05
C ASP A 119 -9.78 0.75 10.04
N LEU A 120 -10.85 0.45 10.78
CA LEU A 120 -11.45 1.37 11.75
C LEU A 120 -11.20 0.88 13.18
N GLU A 121 -10.91 1.81 14.08
CA GLU A 121 -11.07 1.58 15.52
C GLU A 121 -12.51 1.87 15.93
N ARG A 122 -13.43 0.90 15.91
CA ARG A 122 -14.86 1.21 16.13
C ARG A 122 -15.12 1.95 17.45
N GLY A 123 -14.64 1.40 18.58
CA GLY A 123 -14.91 1.95 19.91
C GLY A 123 -16.41 2.23 20.14
N ASP A 124 -16.71 3.36 20.78
CA ASP A 124 -18.08 3.84 21.00
C ASP A 124 -18.60 4.75 19.86
N ARG A 125 -17.92 4.78 18.70
CA ARG A 125 -18.29 5.67 17.59
C ARG A 125 -19.65 5.27 17.00
N SER A 126 -20.49 6.27 16.76
CA SER A 126 -21.77 6.08 16.07
C SER A 126 -21.57 5.73 14.60
N ALA A 127 -22.61 5.18 13.95
CA ALA A 127 -22.59 4.92 12.52
C ALA A 127 -22.28 6.19 11.70
N ASP A 128 -22.81 7.34 12.13
CA ASP A 128 -22.50 8.66 11.57
C ASP A 128 -21.01 9.01 11.67
N ALA A 129 -20.41 8.86 12.85
CA ALA A 129 -19.00 9.18 13.06
C ALA A 129 -18.07 8.27 12.24
N LEU A 130 -18.41 6.98 12.10
CA LEU A 130 -17.68 6.05 11.24
C LEU A 130 -17.82 6.43 9.76
N ALA A 131 -19.04 6.79 9.32
CA ALA A 131 -19.29 7.22 7.96
C ALA A 131 -18.57 8.54 7.61
N ASP A 132 -18.47 9.49 8.55
CA ASP A 132 -17.68 10.70 8.41
C ASP A 132 -16.19 10.39 8.20
N ALA A 133 -15.63 9.50 9.02
CA ALA A 133 -14.24 9.08 8.90
C ALA A 133 -13.96 8.39 7.55
N ILE A 134 -14.85 7.50 7.11
CA ILE A 134 -14.73 6.81 5.81
C ILE A 134 -14.81 7.82 4.66
N VAL A 135 -15.81 8.72 4.63
CA VAL A 135 -15.92 9.72 3.54
C VAL A 135 -14.71 10.64 3.51
N GLN A 136 -14.21 11.09 4.66
CA GLN A 136 -12.99 11.90 4.70
C GLN A 136 -11.80 11.17 4.09
N GLU A 137 -11.60 9.90 4.41
CA GLU A 137 -10.52 9.10 3.81
C GLU A 137 -10.73 8.87 2.30
N LEU A 138 -11.97 8.66 1.85
CA LEU A 138 -12.26 8.46 0.43
C LEU A 138 -12.02 9.71 -0.42
N LEU A 139 -12.31 10.90 0.13
CA LEU A 139 -12.23 12.15 -0.60
C LEU A 139 -10.87 12.85 -0.46
N ALA A 140 -10.22 12.70 0.69
CA ALA A 140 -9.03 13.46 1.06
C ALA A 140 -7.87 12.59 1.60
N GLY A 141 -8.04 11.27 1.65
CA GLY A 141 -7.10 10.35 2.28
C GLY A 141 -5.92 9.87 1.43
N GLY A 142 -5.71 10.39 0.22
CA GLY A 142 -4.53 10.06 -0.59
C GLY A 142 -4.49 8.62 -1.13
N ALA A 143 -3.35 8.23 -1.71
CA ALA A 143 -3.22 7.02 -2.53
C ALA A 143 -2.71 5.78 -1.77
N GLU A 144 -2.48 5.85 -0.46
CA GLU A 144 -2.10 4.65 0.30
C GLU A 144 -3.22 3.61 0.23
N VAL A 145 -2.84 2.38 -0.12
CA VAL A 145 -3.77 1.25 -0.20
C VAL A 145 -4.25 0.85 1.19
N GLU A 146 -3.39 0.83 2.20
CA GLU A 146 -3.75 0.42 3.57
C GLU A 146 -3.77 1.63 4.50
N VAL A 147 -4.95 1.94 5.07
CA VAL A 147 -5.13 3.07 5.97
C VAL A 147 -5.94 2.68 7.20
N GLY A 148 -5.40 3.01 8.37
CA GLY A 148 -6.02 2.84 9.67
C GLY A 148 -6.54 4.16 10.22
N LEU A 149 -7.79 4.18 10.68
CA LEU A 149 -8.49 5.35 11.22
C LEU A 149 -8.87 5.12 12.67
N HIS A 150 -8.10 5.73 13.56
CA HIS A 150 -8.24 5.65 15.02
C HIS A 150 -9.45 6.45 15.50
N ALA A 151 -9.95 6.12 16.69
CA ALA A 151 -11.09 6.82 17.31
C ALA A 151 -10.71 8.24 17.75
N ASP A 152 -9.43 8.49 18.05
CA ASP A 152 -8.87 9.80 18.39
C ASP A 152 -8.65 10.73 17.17
N GLY A 153 -9.01 10.28 15.96
CA GLY A 153 -8.84 11.03 14.71
C GLY A 153 -7.46 10.86 14.06
N ARG A 154 -6.55 10.09 14.65
CA ARG A 154 -5.26 9.76 14.04
C ARG A 154 -5.47 8.87 12.81
N ARG A 155 -4.68 9.15 11.76
CA ARG A 155 -4.57 8.34 10.54
C ARG A 155 -3.22 7.65 10.52
N THR A 156 -3.21 6.34 10.28
CA THR A 156 -1.99 5.54 10.17
C THR A 156 -1.96 4.75 8.86
N THR A 157 -0.76 4.43 8.38
CA THR A 157 -0.56 3.46 7.29
C THR A 157 0.52 2.47 7.71
N LEU A 158 0.54 1.30 7.10
CA LEU A 158 1.51 0.26 7.42
C LEU A 158 2.77 0.41 6.59
N ARG A 159 3.94 0.38 7.21
CA ARG A 159 5.24 0.35 6.53
C ARG A 159 6.03 -0.89 6.94
N SER A 160 6.64 -1.57 5.98
CA SER A 160 7.63 -2.61 6.27
C SER A 160 8.96 -1.94 6.59
N VAL A 161 9.55 -2.27 7.74
CA VAL A 161 10.83 -1.72 8.19
C VAL A 161 11.83 -2.86 8.31
N LEU A 162 13.02 -2.67 7.75
CA LEU A 162 14.11 -3.60 7.95
C LEU A 162 14.51 -3.60 9.43
N SER A 163 14.48 -4.76 10.06
CA SER A 163 14.87 -4.92 11.46
C SER A 163 15.95 -6.00 11.57
N PRO A 164 17.13 -5.70 12.16
CA PRO A 164 18.13 -6.71 12.44
C PRO A 164 17.56 -7.79 13.35
N LEU A 165 17.86 -9.06 13.07
CA LEU A 165 17.53 -10.14 14.00
C LEU A 165 18.42 -9.99 15.25
N PRO A 166 17.84 -9.89 16.47
CA PRO A 166 18.63 -9.88 17.69
C PRO A 166 19.47 -11.16 17.83
N ALA A 167 20.52 -11.11 18.65
CA ALA A 167 21.30 -12.30 18.95
C ALA A 167 20.38 -13.41 19.50
N ALA A 168 20.53 -14.62 18.96
CA ALA A 168 19.72 -15.76 19.36
C ALA A 168 19.91 -16.05 20.86
N THR A 169 18.80 -16.11 21.59
CA THR A 169 18.69 -16.73 22.91
C THR A 169 18.42 -18.23 22.79
N GLU A 170 18.36 -18.94 23.91
CA GLU A 170 17.91 -20.33 23.94
C GLU A 170 16.45 -20.43 23.47
N LEU A 171 16.15 -21.46 22.67
CA LEU A 171 14.77 -21.75 22.28
C LEU A 171 13.96 -22.12 23.53
N PRO A 172 12.68 -21.72 23.62
CA PRO A 172 11.82 -22.11 24.73
C PRO A 172 11.35 -23.58 24.63
N LEU A 173 12.10 -24.44 23.95
CA LEU A 173 11.78 -25.84 23.66
C LEU A 173 12.98 -26.74 23.95
N ASP A 174 12.71 -27.95 24.43
CA ASP A 174 13.68 -28.97 24.85
C ASP A 174 13.23 -30.37 24.41
N GLY A 175 13.98 -31.40 24.77
CA GLY A 175 13.67 -32.80 24.40
C GLY A 175 12.38 -33.36 25.02
N ASP A 176 11.87 -32.73 26.08
CA ASP A 176 10.60 -33.13 26.70
C ASP A 176 9.38 -32.51 26.01
N SER A 177 9.60 -31.39 25.32
CA SER A 177 8.58 -30.63 24.61
C SER A 177 7.97 -31.43 23.44
N VAL A 178 6.65 -31.33 23.28
CA VAL A 178 5.91 -31.89 22.15
C VAL A 178 5.55 -30.77 21.17
N VAL A 179 5.99 -30.90 19.92
CA VAL A 179 5.71 -29.98 18.81
C VAL A 179 4.69 -30.61 17.88
N VAL A 180 3.54 -29.95 17.71
CA VAL A 180 2.53 -30.35 16.72
C VAL A 180 2.66 -29.47 15.49
N CYS A 181 2.84 -30.09 14.32
CA CYS A 181 2.99 -29.38 13.06
C CYS A 181 1.98 -29.86 12.00
N SER A 182 1.06 -28.99 11.59
CA SER A 182 0.22 -29.28 10.42
C SER A 182 0.95 -29.02 9.12
N GLY A 183 0.86 -29.94 8.15
CA GLY A 183 1.58 -29.82 6.88
C GLY A 183 3.10 -30.03 7.02
N GLY A 184 3.58 -30.48 8.19
CA GLY A 184 5.01 -30.60 8.51
C GLY A 184 5.73 -31.82 7.94
N ALA A 185 5.02 -32.71 7.24
CA ALA A 185 5.58 -34.00 6.81
C ALA A 185 6.25 -33.96 5.42
N ARG A 186 6.12 -32.85 4.70
CA ARG A 186 6.60 -32.68 3.31
C ARG A 186 7.02 -31.22 3.05
N GLY A 187 7.82 -31.00 2.00
CA GLY A 187 8.17 -29.67 1.49
C GLY A 187 8.89 -28.76 2.48
N VAL A 188 8.62 -27.45 2.37
CA VAL A 188 9.32 -26.40 3.14
C VAL A 188 9.10 -26.52 4.64
N THR A 189 7.87 -26.86 5.07
CA THR A 189 7.54 -27.04 6.48
C THR A 189 8.33 -28.20 7.08
N ALA A 190 8.51 -29.32 6.35
CA ALA A 190 9.34 -30.43 6.82
C ALA A 190 10.80 -30.03 7.05
N ALA A 191 11.40 -29.26 6.13
CA ALA A 191 12.77 -28.76 6.30
C ALA A 191 12.91 -27.91 7.56
N THR A 192 11.90 -27.09 7.88
CA THR A 192 11.91 -26.30 9.12
C THR A 192 11.75 -27.15 10.37
N MET A 193 10.95 -28.22 10.34
CA MET A 193 10.81 -29.14 11.47
C MET A 193 12.10 -29.94 11.72
N ILE A 194 12.82 -30.30 10.66
CA ILE A 194 14.14 -30.95 10.77
C ILE A 194 15.16 -30.00 11.43
N ALA A 195 15.20 -28.73 11.02
CA ALA A 195 16.08 -27.74 11.64
C ALA A 195 15.73 -27.50 13.12
N LEU A 196 14.44 -27.46 13.46
CA LEU A 196 13.98 -27.32 14.85
C LEU A 196 14.34 -28.55 15.70
N ALA A 197 14.19 -29.76 15.15
CA ALA A 197 14.57 -31.02 15.79
C ALA A 197 16.07 -31.06 16.13
N GLU A 198 16.92 -30.65 15.19
CA GLU A 198 18.37 -30.59 15.38
C GLU A 198 18.80 -29.68 16.55
N ARG A 199 18.02 -28.64 16.83
CA ARG A 199 18.35 -27.65 17.88
C ARG A 199 17.73 -27.96 19.23
N THR A 200 16.67 -28.76 19.29
CA THR A 200 15.86 -28.94 20.51
C THR A 200 15.78 -30.39 20.99
N GLY A 201 15.87 -31.37 20.08
CA GLY A 201 15.57 -32.78 20.39
C GLY A 201 14.08 -33.05 20.68
N ALA A 202 13.19 -32.08 20.43
CA ALA A 202 11.78 -32.16 20.80
C ALA A 202 11.03 -33.28 20.08
N LYS A 203 9.95 -33.77 20.69
CA LYS A 203 9.08 -34.80 20.08
C LYS A 203 8.20 -34.17 19.00
N MET A 204 8.24 -34.71 17.79
CA MET A 204 7.61 -34.12 16.61
C MET A 204 6.37 -34.89 16.18
N VAL A 205 5.21 -34.23 16.16
CA VAL A 205 3.95 -34.76 15.64
C VAL A 205 3.60 -34.03 14.35
N LEU A 206 3.65 -34.73 13.23
CA LEU A 206 3.37 -34.17 11.91
C LEU A 206 1.96 -34.59 11.46
N LEU A 207 1.10 -33.62 11.17
CA LEU A 207 -0.27 -33.85 10.71
C LEU A 207 -0.38 -33.64 9.20
N GLY A 208 -1.06 -34.53 8.50
CA GLY A 208 -1.32 -34.40 7.06
C GLY A 208 -2.37 -35.40 6.56
N ARG A 209 -2.81 -35.25 5.30
CA ARG A 209 -3.91 -36.07 4.74
C ARG A 209 -3.46 -37.40 4.11
N THR A 210 -2.17 -37.55 3.83
CA THR A 210 -1.66 -38.72 3.12
C THR A 210 -1.71 -39.93 4.05
N LYS A 211 -2.50 -40.96 3.70
CA LYS A 211 -2.46 -42.23 4.42
C LYS A 211 -1.17 -42.97 4.09
N LEU A 212 -0.42 -43.38 5.12
CA LEU A 212 0.74 -44.26 4.94
C LEU A 212 0.23 -45.70 4.77
N GLY A 213 0.74 -46.39 3.75
CA GLY A 213 0.51 -47.82 3.54
C GLY A 213 1.78 -48.48 3.01
N ASP A 214 1.71 -49.78 2.74
CA ASP A 214 2.84 -50.51 2.17
C ASP A 214 3.13 -50.08 0.74
N GLU A 215 4.41 -49.90 0.43
CA GLU A 215 4.83 -49.55 -0.91
C GLU A 215 4.82 -50.79 -1.82
N PRO A 216 4.17 -50.74 -3.00
CA PRO A 216 4.19 -51.84 -3.96
C PRO A 216 5.64 -52.22 -4.33
N PRO A 217 6.05 -53.50 -4.23
CA PRO A 217 7.42 -53.91 -4.52
C PRO A 217 7.92 -53.50 -5.90
N ALA A 218 7.04 -53.48 -6.89
CA ALA A 218 7.35 -53.08 -8.26
C ALA A 218 7.85 -51.63 -8.38
N CYS A 219 7.52 -50.75 -7.42
CA CYS A 219 7.91 -49.34 -7.45
C CYS A 219 9.27 -49.08 -6.82
N ARG A 220 9.84 -50.05 -6.09
CA ARG A 220 11.11 -49.87 -5.37
C ARG A 220 12.25 -49.57 -6.35
N GLY A 221 13.01 -48.50 -6.10
CA GLY A 221 14.11 -48.02 -6.96
C GLY A 221 13.68 -47.12 -8.13
N ALA A 222 12.40 -46.73 -8.22
CA ALA A 222 11.92 -45.73 -9.18
C ALA A 222 11.82 -44.36 -8.49
N ASP A 223 12.72 -43.42 -8.77
CA ASP A 223 12.89 -42.21 -7.94
C ASP A 223 12.01 -41.00 -8.33
N ASP A 224 11.37 -41.06 -9.49
CA ASP A 224 10.56 -39.95 -10.03
C ASP A 224 9.14 -40.39 -10.45
N GLU A 225 8.24 -39.42 -10.65
CA GLU A 225 6.85 -39.73 -11.02
C GLU A 225 6.75 -40.54 -12.34
N PRO A 226 7.49 -40.22 -13.41
CA PRO A 226 7.49 -41.01 -14.64
C PRO A 226 7.90 -42.48 -14.44
N SER A 227 8.94 -42.76 -13.66
CA SER A 227 9.44 -44.11 -13.39
C SER A 227 8.47 -44.90 -12.51
N VAL A 228 7.89 -44.28 -11.47
CA VAL A 228 6.85 -44.90 -10.65
C VAL A 228 5.60 -45.22 -11.47
N ARG A 229 5.15 -44.30 -12.33
CA ARG A 229 4.02 -44.56 -13.26
C ARG A 229 4.31 -45.74 -14.18
N ARG A 230 5.53 -45.83 -14.73
CA ARG A 230 5.96 -46.94 -15.60
C ARG A 230 5.93 -48.27 -14.85
N ALA A 231 6.47 -48.29 -13.63
CA ALA A 231 6.46 -49.48 -12.77
C ALA A 231 5.04 -49.95 -12.46
N LEU A 232 4.13 -49.04 -12.09
CA LEU A 232 2.72 -49.35 -11.84
C LEU A 232 2.01 -49.88 -13.09
N MET A 233 2.25 -49.29 -14.26
CA MET A 233 1.68 -49.78 -15.53
C MET A 233 2.20 -51.18 -15.89
N MET A 234 3.50 -51.44 -15.70
CA MET A 234 4.08 -52.76 -15.93
C MET A 234 3.50 -53.81 -14.98
N ALA A 235 3.34 -53.47 -13.71
CA ALA A 235 2.73 -54.35 -12.72
C ALA A 235 1.26 -54.66 -13.04
N ALA A 236 0.46 -53.65 -13.38
CA ALA A 236 -0.94 -53.83 -13.78
C ALA A 236 -1.07 -54.69 -15.06
N LYS A 237 -0.16 -54.50 -16.03
CA LYS A 237 -0.13 -55.33 -17.24
C LYS A 237 0.24 -56.78 -16.92
N ALA A 238 1.17 -57.01 -16.00
CA ALA A 238 1.58 -58.36 -15.59
C ALA A 238 0.50 -59.09 -14.78
N SER A 239 -0.32 -58.37 -14.00
CA SER A 239 -1.44 -58.93 -13.23
C SER A 239 -2.74 -59.06 -14.03
N GLY A 240 -2.79 -58.53 -15.26
CA GLY A 240 -4.01 -58.51 -16.10
C GLY A 240 -5.05 -57.47 -15.63
N GLU A 241 -4.69 -56.57 -14.73
CA GLU A 241 -5.57 -55.57 -14.15
C GLU A 241 -5.73 -54.35 -15.08
N LYS A 242 -6.98 -53.90 -15.29
CA LYS A 242 -7.27 -52.70 -16.08
C LYS A 242 -7.35 -51.47 -15.17
N VAL A 243 -6.27 -50.68 -15.14
CA VAL A 243 -6.21 -49.43 -14.36
C VAL A 243 -6.18 -48.22 -15.30
N ALA A 244 -7.01 -47.22 -15.03
CA ALA A 244 -7.05 -45.99 -15.82
C ALA A 244 -5.77 -45.14 -15.64
N PRO A 245 -5.26 -44.44 -16.68
CA PRO A 245 -4.05 -43.62 -16.57
C PRO A 245 -4.10 -42.55 -15.46
N ALA A 246 -5.25 -41.93 -15.24
CA ALA A 246 -5.44 -40.95 -14.16
C ALA A 246 -5.28 -41.58 -12.76
N ALA A 247 -5.74 -42.83 -12.59
CA ALA A 247 -5.58 -43.56 -11.33
C ALA A 247 -4.12 -43.95 -11.08
N ILE A 248 -3.38 -44.37 -12.12
CA ILE A 248 -1.92 -44.59 -12.05
C ILE A 248 -1.19 -43.32 -11.64
N GLY A 249 -1.53 -42.17 -12.24
CA GLY A 249 -0.95 -40.88 -11.86
C GLY A 249 -1.22 -40.52 -10.40
N LYS A 250 -2.46 -40.72 -9.92
CA LYS A 250 -2.83 -40.51 -8.52
C LYS A 250 -2.05 -41.42 -7.56
N GLN A 251 -1.91 -42.70 -7.93
CA GLN A 251 -1.18 -43.68 -7.13
C GLN A 251 0.33 -43.37 -7.09
N ALA A 252 0.93 -42.98 -8.23
CA ALA A 252 2.33 -42.58 -8.28
C ALA A 252 2.62 -41.38 -7.36
N LYS A 253 1.78 -40.34 -7.42
CA LYS A 253 1.88 -39.17 -6.51
C LYS A 253 1.72 -39.56 -5.04
N ALA A 254 0.81 -40.50 -4.74
CA ALA A 254 0.62 -40.99 -3.38
C ALA A 254 1.85 -41.73 -2.86
N ILE A 255 2.47 -42.59 -3.67
CA ILE A 255 3.71 -43.32 -3.31
C ILE A 255 4.85 -42.34 -3.04
N LEU A 256 5.07 -41.37 -3.94
CA LEU A 256 6.12 -40.37 -3.75
C LEU A 256 5.90 -39.52 -2.49
N ALA A 257 4.66 -39.11 -2.22
CA ALA A 257 4.31 -38.41 -0.99
C ALA A 257 4.57 -39.27 0.27
N GLN A 258 4.22 -40.56 0.23
CA GLN A 258 4.48 -41.50 1.32
C GLN A 258 5.98 -41.73 1.58
N ARG A 259 6.80 -41.72 0.53
CA ARG A 259 8.26 -41.81 0.64
C ARG A 259 8.85 -40.54 1.25
N GLU A 260 8.42 -39.37 0.78
CA GLU A 260 8.85 -38.08 1.33
C GLU A 260 8.53 -37.97 2.83
N ILE A 261 7.35 -38.44 3.25
CA ILE A 261 6.97 -38.48 4.67
C ILE A 261 7.90 -39.41 5.46
N ARG A 262 8.19 -40.62 4.95
CA ARG A 262 9.11 -41.56 5.62
C ARG A 262 10.53 -41.01 5.72
N ALA A 263 11.01 -40.37 4.67
CA ALA A 263 12.30 -39.71 4.66
C ALA A 263 12.36 -38.59 5.71
N THR A 264 11.29 -37.79 5.83
CA THR A 264 11.17 -36.75 6.86
C THR A 264 11.19 -37.34 8.27
N LEU A 265 10.42 -38.40 8.53
CA LEU A 265 10.42 -39.08 9.83
C LEU A 265 11.80 -39.63 10.19
N ALA A 266 12.46 -40.32 9.25
CA ALA A 266 13.81 -40.84 9.45
C ALA A 266 14.85 -39.73 9.68
N ALA A 267 14.72 -38.59 9.00
CA ALA A 267 15.60 -37.43 9.21
C ALA A 267 15.42 -36.82 10.60
N LEU A 268 14.19 -36.71 11.10
CA LEU A 268 13.90 -36.24 12.46
C LEU A 268 14.49 -37.19 13.52
N GLU A 269 14.28 -38.50 13.36
CA GLU A 269 14.83 -39.51 14.26
C GLU A 269 16.37 -39.51 14.26
N ALA A 270 16.99 -39.31 13.08
CA ALA A 270 18.45 -39.19 12.97
C ALA A 270 19.01 -37.94 13.69
N LYS A 271 18.20 -36.91 13.91
CA LYS A 271 18.53 -35.73 14.74
C LYS A 271 18.22 -35.95 16.23
N GLY A 272 17.85 -37.17 16.63
CA GLY A 272 17.55 -37.52 18.02
C GLY A 272 16.15 -37.11 18.48
N SER A 273 15.27 -36.70 17.56
CA SER A 273 13.90 -36.28 17.86
C SER A 273 12.89 -37.38 17.53
N PRO A 274 12.15 -37.93 18.53
CA PRO A 274 11.08 -38.89 18.26
C PRO A 274 10.03 -38.27 17.33
N ALA A 275 9.65 -38.97 16.26
CA ALA A 275 8.73 -38.43 15.26
C ALA A 275 7.52 -39.34 15.03
N ARG A 276 6.34 -38.73 14.91
CA ARG A 276 5.08 -39.41 14.62
C ARG A 276 4.34 -38.68 13.52
N TYR A 277 3.93 -39.40 12.48
CA TYR A 277 3.01 -38.86 11.48
C TYR A 277 1.58 -39.35 11.76
N VAL A 278 0.62 -38.42 11.77
CA VAL A 278 -0.81 -38.73 11.92
C VAL A 278 -1.55 -38.30 10.66
N SER A 279 -2.23 -39.27 10.03
CA SER A 279 -3.06 -39.01 8.86
C SER A 279 -4.40 -38.43 9.29
N VAL A 280 -4.55 -37.10 9.25
CA VAL A 280 -5.76 -36.37 9.64
C VAL A 280 -6.00 -35.19 8.70
N ASP A 281 -7.27 -34.91 8.41
CA ASP A 281 -7.65 -33.64 7.80
C ASP A 281 -7.71 -32.58 8.88
N VAL A 282 -6.83 -31.58 8.79
CA VAL A 282 -6.72 -30.54 9.82
C VAL A 282 -7.95 -29.63 9.87
N THR A 283 -8.79 -29.64 8.85
CA THR A 283 -10.06 -28.90 8.84
C THR A 283 -11.15 -29.59 9.67
N ASP A 284 -10.97 -30.87 10.03
CA ASP A 284 -11.87 -31.62 10.90
C ASP A 284 -11.43 -31.47 12.36
N GLY A 285 -12.05 -30.52 13.07
CA GLY A 285 -11.71 -30.21 14.46
C GLY A 285 -11.88 -31.40 15.42
N ALA A 286 -12.87 -32.28 15.19
CA ALA A 286 -13.08 -33.45 16.03
C ALA A 286 -11.97 -34.49 15.82
N ALA A 287 -11.59 -34.73 14.56
CA ALA A 287 -10.48 -35.63 14.24
C ALA A 287 -9.14 -35.09 14.74
N VAL A 288 -8.90 -33.77 14.65
CA VAL A 288 -7.71 -33.13 15.22
C VAL A 288 -7.68 -33.29 16.74
N SER A 289 -8.78 -33.00 17.44
CA SER A 289 -8.84 -33.17 18.90
C SER A 289 -8.51 -34.61 19.30
N ALA A 290 -9.14 -35.61 18.66
CA ALA A 290 -8.89 -37.01 18.96
C ALA A 290 -7.43 -37.43 18.69
N ALA A 291 -6.83 -36.91 17.62
CA ALA A 291 -5.41 -37.14 17.31
C ALA A 291 -4.50 -36.56 18.39
N LEU A 292 -4.79 -35.35 18.88
CA LEU A 292 -4.00 -34.70 19.93
C LEU A 292 -4.23 -35.33 21.31
N ASP A 293 -5.42 -35.85 21.60
CA ASP A 293 -5.69 -36.62 22.83
C ASP A 293 -4.83 -37.88 22.90
N ALA A 294 -4.67 -38.59 21.79
CA ALA A 294 -3.79 -39.76 21.70
C ALA A 294 -2.31 -39.38 21.85
N VAL A 295 -1.89 -38.22 21.32
CA VAL A 295 -0.53 -37.71 21.54
C VAL A 295 -0.32 -37.38 23.02
N ARG A 296 -1.26 -36.69 23.66
CA ARG A 296 -1.13 -36.28 25.07
C ARG A 296 -1.04 -37.46 26.02
N SER A 297 -1.79 -38.54 25.76
CA SER A 297 -1.76 -39.74 26.61
C SER A 297 -0.43 -40.48 26.56
N GLU A 298 0.33 -40.36 25.47
CA GLU A 298 1.60 -41.07 25.28
C GLU A 298 2.83 -40.19 25.53
N TRP A 299 2.81 -38.93 25.06
CA TRP A 299 4.00 -38.06 25.01
C TRP A 299 3.93 -36.86 25.96
N GLY A 300 2.76 -36.56 26.53
CA GLY A 300 2.52 -35.42 27.42
C GLY A 300 1.89 -34.21 26.73
N ALA A 301 1.73 -33.13 27.48
CA ALA A 301 1.09 -31.90 27.01
C ALA A 301 1.84 -31.25 25.84
N ILE A 302 1.11 -30.53 24.99
CA ILE A 302 1.67 -29.91 23.78
C ILE A 302 2.39 -28.61 24.17
N GLY A 303 3.66 -28.49 23.81
CA GLY A 303 4.50 -27.33 24.13
C GLY A 303 4.62 -26.34 22.97
N ALA A 304 4.39 -26.77 21.73
CA ALA A 304 4.46 -25.89 20.56
C ALA A 304 3.47 -26.28 19.47
N LEU A 305 2.96 -25.26 18.78
CA LEU A 305 2.11 -25.38 17.61
C LEU A 305 2.79 -24.75 16.39
N VAL A 306 2.85 -25.48 15.29
CA VAL A 306 3.31 -24.97 13.99
C VAL A 306 2.24 -25.23 12.94
N HIS A 307 1.75 -24.18 12.30
CA HIS A 307 0.72 -24.31 11.27
C HIS A 307 1.28 -24.01 9.88
N GLY A 308 1.71 -25.08 9.19
CA GLY A 308 2.23 -25.07 7.82
C GLY A 308 1.26 -25.55 6.74
N ALA A 309 0.02 -25.88 7.07
CA ALA A 309 -0.93 -26.42 6.09
C ALA A 309 -1.50 -25.31 5.19
N GLY A 310 -1.52 -25.56 3.89
CA GLY A 310 -2.05 -24.61 2.91
C GLY A 310 -2.07 -25.20 1.51
N VAL A 311 -2.86 -24.57 0.65
CA VAL A 311 -2.99 -24.87 -0.77
C VAL A 311 -3.07 -23.56 -1.55
N VAL A 312 -2.86 -23.63 -2.86
CA VAL A 312 -2.94 -22.49 -3.78
C VAL A 312 -3.81 -22.86 -4.99
N ALA A 313 -4.48 -21.86 -5.56
CA ALA A 313 -5.34 -22.02 -6.73
C ALA A 313 -5.28 -20.75 -7.60
N ASP A 314 -4.09 -20.43 -8.11
CA ASP A 314 -3.80 -19.14 -8.74
C ASP A 314 -4.70 -18.85 -9.96
N LYS A 315 -5.40 -17.72 -9.91
CA LYS A 315 -6.30 -17.13 -10.93
C LYS A 315 -6.57 -15.67 -10.58
N LEU A 316 -6.63 -14.81 -11.59
CA LEU A 316 -7.08 -13.42 -11.44
C LEU A 316 -8.43 -13.35 -10.75
N ILE A 317 -8.71 -12.24 -10.06
CA ILE A 317 -9.98 -12.03 -9.35
C ILE A 317 -11.17 -12.25 -10.28
N ALA A 318 -11.08 -11.79 -11.53
CA ALA A 318 -12.12 -11.96 -12.55
C ALA A 318 -12.46 -13.43 -12.86
N ASP A 319 -11.45 -14.31 -12.86
CA ASP A 319 -11.55 -15.71 -13.31
C ASP A 319 -11.62 -16.71 -12.15
N LYS A 320 -11.49 -16.24 -10.91
CA LYS A 320 -11.46 -17.10 -9.73
C LYS A 320 -12.87 -17.52 -9.34
N THR A 321 -13.08 -18.83 -9.19
CA THR A 321 -14.37 -19.42 -8.79
C THR A 321 -14.56 -19.39 -7.28
N ASP A 322 -15.82 -19.44 -6.83
CA ASP A 322 -16.15 -19.45 -5.41
C ASP A 322 -15.60 -20.70 -4.71
N ASP A 323 -15.69 -21.86 -5.37
CA ASP A 323 -15.14 -23.12 -4.85
C ASP A 323 -13.62 -23.07 -4.68
N ALA A 324 -12.89 -22.45 -5.61
CA ALA A 324 -11.44 -22.31 -5.52
C ALA A 324 -11.05 -21.37 -4.38
N PHE A 325 -11.75 -20.22 -4.28
CA PHE A 325 -11.56 -19.25 -3.21
C PHE A 325 -11.81 -19.88 -1.83
N GLU A 326 -12.95 -20.57 -1.65
CA GLU A 326 -13.30 -21.24 -0.41
C GLU A 326 -12.29 -22.33 -0.05
N TRP A 327 -11.87 -23.14 -1.02
CA TRP A 327 -10.92 -24.21 -0.79
C TRP A 327 -9.57 -23.69 -0.25
N VAL A 328 -9.04 -22.60 -0.83
CA VAL A 328 -7.78 -21.98 -0.39
C VAL A 328 -7.92 -21.36 1.00
N VAL A 329 -8.95 -20.55 1.24
CA VAL A 329 -9.16 -19.87 2.53
C VAL A 329 -9.44 -20.89 3.63
N SER A 330 -10.40 -21.79 3.43
CA SER A 330 -10.87 -22.74 4.44
C SER A 330 -9.77 -23.71 4.88
N THR A 331 -8.95 -24.22 3.95
CA THR A 331 -7.85 -25.15 4.28
C THR A 331 -6.88 -24.56 5.31
N LYS A 332 -6.59 -23.27 5.21
CA LYS A 332 -5.67 -22.56 6.10
C LYS A 332 -6.39 -22.12 7.38
N ILE A 333 -7.55 -21.49 7.25
CA ILE A 333 -8.24 -20.88 8.39
C ILE A 333 -8.94 -21.89 9.28
N ALA A 334 -9.63 -22.89 8.72
CA ALA A 334 -10.27 -23.94 9.51
C ALA A 334 -9.22 -24.82 10.21
N GLY A 335 -8.10 -25.12 9.52
CA GLY A 335 -6.98 -25.86 10.10
C GLY A 335 -6.33 -25.14 11.27
N MET A 336 -6.04 -23.84 11.12
CA MET A 336 -5.55 -22.98 12.19
C MET A 336 -6.49 -23.00 13.40
N ARG A 337 -7.80 -22.77 13.19
CA ARG A 337 -8.79 -22.71 14.28
C ARG A 337 -8.90 -24.06 15.01
N ALA A 338 -9.00 -25.16 14.27
CA ALA A 338 -9.04 -26.50 14.87
C ALA A 338 -7.84 -26.80 15.77
N LEU A 339 -6.64 -26.38 15.36
CA LEU A 339 -5.43 -26.56 16.15
C LEU A 339 -5.39 -25.67 17.39
N LEU A 340 -5.76 -24.39 17.26
CA LEU A 340 -5.81 -23.46 18.40
C LEU A 340 -6.85 -23.88 19.43
N ASP A 341 -8.03 -24.34 18.99
CA ASP A 341 -9.09 -24.85 19.85
C ASP A 341 -8.64 -26.13 20.57
N ALA A 342 -8.08 -27.09 19.82
CA ALA A 342 -7.61 -28.36 20.39
C ALA A 342 -6.39 -28.21 21.32
N THR A 343 -5.69 -27.09 21.28
CA THR A 343 -4.53 -26.78 22.15
C THR A 343 -4.81 -25.64 23.14
N ALA A 344 -6.07 -25.24 23.31
CA ALA A 344 -6.44 -24.09 24.14
C ALA A 344 -6.03 -24.24 25.61
N SER A 345 -6.00 -25.48 26.13
CA SER A 345 -5.60 -25.82 27.51
C SER A 345 -4.17 -26.31 27.65
N ASP A 346 -3.43 -26.42 26.55
CA ASP A 346 -2.02 -26.85 26.55
C ASP A 346 -1.09 -25.69 26.94
N PRO A 347 0.03 -25.96 27.65
CA PRO A 347 0.99 -24.94 28.07
C PRO A 347 1.93 -24.54 26.92
N LEU A 348 1.35 -23.98 25.85
CA LEU A 348 2.08 -23.58 24.66
C LEU A 348 3.15 -22.52 24.98
N LYS A 349 4.39 -22.83 24.65
CA LYS A 349 5.54 -21.93 24.69
C LYS A 349 5.83 -21.29 23.34
N VAL A 350 5.41 -21.94 22.24
CA VAL A 350 5.59 -21.46 20.87
C VAL A 350 4.33 -21.65 20.02
N ILE A 351 3.96 -20.64 19.24
CA ILE A 351 3.01 -20.73 18.14
C ILE A 351 3.64 -20.10 16.89
N ALA A 352 3.80 -20.87 15.83
CA ALA A 352 4.35 -20.39 14.56
C ALA A 352 3.37 -20.63 13.40
N PHE A 353 2.97 -19.56 12.73
CA PHE A 353 2.16 -19.62 11.52
C PHE A 353 3.03 -19.46 10.27
N PHE A 354 2.82 -20.34 9.29
CA PHE A 354 3.42 -20.18 7.96
C PHE A 354 2.48 -19.31 7.14
N SER A 355 2.77 -18.02 7.15
CA SER A 355 2.14 -17.03 6.30
C SER A 355 2.89 -16.92 4.95
N SER A 356 2.67 -15.84 4.22
CA SER A 356 3.38 -15.53 2.98
C SER A 356 3.59 -14.03 2.86
N VAL A 357 4.64 -13.64 2.15
CA VAL A 357 4.83 -12.24 1.74
C VAL A 357 3.64 -11.69 0.94
N ALA A 358 2.90 -12.57 0.24
CA ALA A 358 1.68 -12.20 -0.48
C ALA A 358 0.59 -11.59 0.43
N ALA A 359 0.57 -11.93 1.72
CA ALA A 359 -0.32 -11.28 2.68
C ALA A 359 0.01 -9.79 2.83
N ARG A 360 1.30 -9.46 2.85
CA ARG A 360 1.79 -8.10 3.08
C ARG A 360 1.79 -7.23 1.82
N THR A 361 2.10 -7.82 0.67
CA THR A 361 2.24 -7.08 -0.60
C THR A 361 1.06 -7.25 -1.55
N GLY A 362 0.20 -8.25 -1.33
CA GLY A 362 -0.60 -8.84 -2.41
C GLY A 362 0.26 -9.67 -3.36
N ASN A 363 -0.40 -10.44 -4.21
CA ASN A 363 0.23 -11.08 -5.37
C ASN A 363 -0.83 -11.33 -6.45
N VAL A 364 -0.49 -11.05 -7.71
CA VAL A 364 -1.40 -11.18 -8.86
C VAL A 364 -1.86 -12.64 -8.97
N GLY A 365 -3.18 -12.83 -9.06
CA GLY A 365 -3.81 -14.14 -9.14
C GLY A 365 -3.98 -14.88 -7.80
N GLN A 366 -3.56 -14.27 -6.68
CA GLN A 366 -3.52 -14.90 -5.35
C GLN A 366 -4.35 -14.15 -4.30
N CYS A 367 -5.50 -13.59 -4.67
CA CYS A 367 -6.31 -12.77 -3.75
C CYS A 367 -6.83 -13.54 -2.52
N ASP A 368 -7.21 -14.81 -2.69
CA ASP A 368 -7.64 -15.73 -1.63
C ASP A 368 -6.48 -16.12 -0.72
N TYR A 369 -5.33 -16.45 -1.31
CA TYR A 369 -4.12 -16.82 -0.59
C TYR A 369 -3.57 -15.64 0.21
N ALA A 370 -3.54 -14.43 -0.37
CA ALA A 370 -3.18 -13.20 0.34
C ALA A 370 -4.14 -12.94 1.51
N ALA A 371 -5.46 -13.03 1.29
CA ALA A 371 -6.46 -12.85 2.33
C ALA A 371 -6.33 -13.88 3.46
N ALA A 372 -6.15 -15.17 3.15
CA ALA A 372 -6.03 -16.21 4.15
C ALA A 372 -4.76 -16.07 5.00
N ASN A 373 -3.62 -15.71 4.39
CA ASN A 373 -2.39 -15.47 5.12
C ASN A 373 -2.44 -14.16 5.93
N GLU A 374 -3.16 -13.14 5.47
CA GLU A 374 -3.36 -11.92 6.25
C GLU A 374 -4.20 -12.18 7.51
N ILE A 375 -5.23 -13.04 7.42
CA ILE A 375 -5.96 -13.51 8.61
C ILE A 375 -5.00 -14.23 9.59
N LEU A 376 -4.12 -15.10 9.10
CA LEU A 376 -3.12 -15.75 9.96
C LEU A 376 -2.26 -14.72 10.70
N ASN A 377 -1.78 -13.69 10.01
CA ASN A 377 -0.97 -12.63 10.62
C ASN A 377 -1.71 -11.95 11.77
N LYS A 378 -3.00 -11.62 11.58
CA LYS A 378 -3.77 -10.90 12.60
C LYS A 378 -4.18 -11.81 13.75
N VAL A 379 -4.47 -13.09 13.48
CA VAL A 379 -4.69 -14.08 14.54
C VAL A 379 -3.42 -14.30 15.35
N ALA A 380 -2.25 -14.32 14.72
CA ALA A 380 -0.98 -14.39 15.44
C ALA A 380 -0.81 -13.19 16.39
N ALA A 381 -1.10 -11.97 15.94
CA ALA A 381 -1.04 -10.77 16.79
C ALA A 381 -2.00 -10.88 17.98
N HIS A 382 -3.24 -11.34 17.74
CA HIS A 382 -4.23 -11.59 18.79
C HIS A 382 -3.74 -12.64 19.80
N GLU A 383 -3.16 -13.74 19.31
CA GLU A 383 -2.67 -14.81 20.18
C GLU A 383 -1.43 -14.43 20.97
N SER A 384 -0.56 -13.58 20.41
CA SER A 384 0.55 -12.97 21.15
C SER A 384 0.04 -12.11 22.31
N ALA A 385 -0.93 -11.23 22.03
CA ALA A 385 -1.52 -10.36 23.05
C ALA A 385 -2.19 -11.16 24.17
N ARG A 386 -2.86 -12.27 23.83
CA ARG A 386 -3.53 -13.15 24.79
C ARG A 386 -2.58 -14.05 25.59
N ARG A 387 -1.37 -14.31 25.08
CA ARG A 387 -0.41 -15.26 25.66
C ARG A 387 0.98 -14.62 25.86
N PRO A 388 1.16 -13.73 26.84
CA PRO A 388 2.43 -12.99 27.04
C PRO A 388 3.65 -13.86 27.40
N GLY A 389 3.45 -15.14 27.75
CA GLY A 389 4.52 -16.12 28.00
C GLY A 389 4.79 -17.08 26.84
N CYS A 390 4.11 -16.91 25.69
CA CYS A 390 4.25 -17.74 24.51
C CYS A 390 4.91 -16.91 23.38
N THR A 391 5.93 -17.48 22.74
CA THR A 391 6.52 -16.90 21.54
C THR A 391 5.58 -17.14 20.37
N VAL A 392 4.93 -16.10 19.87
CA VAL A 392 4.01 -16.18 18.73
C VAL A 392 4.59 -15.44 17.53
N THR A 393 4.70 -16.12 16.39
CA THR A 393 5.20 -15.55 15.14
C THR A 393 4.35 -15.98 13.94
N SER A 394 4.20 -15.09 12.97
CA SER A 394 3.62 -15.33 11.67
C SER A 394 4.65 -14.97 10.59
N LEU A 395 5.09 -15.99 9.88
CA LEU A 395 6.25 -15.93 9.00
C LEU A 395 5.77 -15.72 7.57
N GLY A 396 5.83 -14.48 7.11
CA GLY A 396 5.58 -14.06 5.73
C GLY A 396 6.71 -14.52 4.81
N TRP A 397 6.72 -15.81 4.46
CA TRP A 397 7.74 -16.39 3.61
C TRP A 397 7.72 -15.81 2.19
N GLY A 398 8.89 -15.40 1.71
CA GLY A 398 9.19 -15.24 0.29
C GLY A 398 9.24 -16.60 -0.44
N PRO A 399 9.52 -16.61 -1.76
CA PRO A 399 9.52 -17.83 -2.55
C PRO A 399 10.69 -18.75 -2.17
N TRP A 400 10.41 -20.04 -2.01
CA TRP A 400 11.41 -21.08 -1.70
C TRP A 400 11.84 -21.82 -2.96
N GLU A 401 13.03 -22.41 -2.96
CA GLU A 401 13.50 -23.27 -4.07
C GLU A 401 12.70 -24.56 -4.25
N ALA A 402 11.84 -24.91 -3.30
CA ALA A 402 11.05 -26.14 -3.27
C ALA A 402 9.62 -25.89 -2.78
N GLY A 403 8.80 -26.94 -2.77
CA GLY A 403 7.40 -26.87 -2.31
C GLY A 403 6.46 -26.43 -3.42
N MET A 404 5.87 -25.24 -3.29
CA MET A 404 4.84 -24.72 -4.21
C MET A 404 5.44 -24.08 -5.48
N VAL A 405 6.75 -23.86 -5.53
CA VAL A 405 7.43 -23.31 -6.71
C VAL A 405 7.73 -24.43 -7.70
N THR A 406 7.16 -24.34 -8.90
CA THR A 406 7.43 -25.26 -10.01
C THR A 406 8.76 -24.91 -10.69
N PRO A 407 9.38 -25.84 -11.46
CA PRO A 407 10.62 -25.53 -12.18
C PRO A 407 10.49 -24.34 -13.16
N SER A 408 9.31 -24.13 -13.76
CA SER A 408 9.04 -22.97 -14.62
C SER A 408 8.96 -21.67 -13.82
N LEU A 409 8.34 -21.70 -12.65
CA LEU A 409 8.23 -20.54 -11.77
C LEU A 409 9.59 -20.18 -11.12
N LYS A 410 10.43 -21.18 -10.84
CA LYS A 410 11.82 -20.96 -10.40
C LYS A 410 12.62 -20.16 -11.42
N ARG A 411 12.58 -20.56 -12.71
CA ARG A 411 13.26 -19.81 -13.78
C ARG A 411 12.75 -18.39 -13.90
N TYR A 412 11.43 -18.21 -13.83
CA TYR A 412 10.82 -16.89 -13.84
C TYR A 412 11.36 -16.00 -12.72
N PHE A 413 11.39 -16.48 -11.48
CA PHE A 413 11.92 -15.71 -10.36
C PHE A 413 13.41 -15.38 -10.52
N GLU A 414 14.22 -16.32 -11.00
CA GLU A 414 15.64 -16.10 -11.29
C GLU A 414 15.85 -15.04 -12.38
N GLU A 415 15.04 -15.08 -13.44
CA GLU A 415 15.07 -14.11 -14.56
C GLU A 415 14.65 -12.70 -14.12
N HIS A 416 13.81 -12.57 -13.09
CA HIS A 416 13.33 -11.28 -12.55
C HIS A 416 14.06 -10.84 -11.28
N GLY A 417 15.20 -11.47 -10.95
CA GLY A 417 16.05 -11.09 -9.82
C GLY A 417 15.43 -11.34 -8.44
N VAL A 418 14.41 -12.20 -8.36
CA VAL A 418 13.78 -12.61 -7.11
C VAL A 418 14.57 -13.78 -6.53
N ALA A 419 15.30 -13.53 -5.45
CA ALA A 419 16.09 -14.56 -4.77
C ALA A 419 15.17 -15.61 -4.11
N LEU A 420 15.40 -16.88 -4.42
CA LEU A 420 14.71 -18.00 -3.80
C LEU A 420 15.41 -18.41 -2.50
N ILE A 421 14.63 -18.77 -1.48
CA ILE A 421 15.14 -19.24 -0.20
C ILE A 421 15.53 -20.73 -0.34
N PRO A 422 16.81 -21.10 -0.14
CA PRO A 422 17.21 -22.50 -0.09
C PRO A 422 16.60 -23.21 1.14
N LEU A 423 16.27 -24.50 1.00
CA LEU A 423 15.57 -25.26 2.05
C LEU A 423 16.27 -25.21 3.43
N GLU A 424 17.59 -25.42 3.45
CA GLU A 424 18.37 -25.38 4.69
C GLU A 424 18.49 -23.97 5.29
N VAL A 425 18.50 -22.94 4.43
CA VAL A 425 18.53 -21.54 4.88
C VAL A 425 17.20 -21.19 5.54
N GLY A 426 16.08 -21.46 4.87
CA GLY A 426 14.77 -21.17 5.44
C GLY A 426 14.45 -22.00 6.69
N GLY A 427 14.93 -23.25 6.77
CA GLY A 427 14.84 -24.05 7.98
C GLY A 427 15.53 -23.39 9.18
N ARG A 428 16.74 -22.85 8.98
CA ARG A 428 17.45 -22.08 10.01
C ARG A 428 16.75 -20.77 10.36
N MET A 429 16.21 -20.06 9.37
CA MET A 429 15.48 -18.81 9.61
C MET A 429 14.30 -18.99 10.58
N LEU A 430 13.55 -20.10 10.50
CA LEU A 430 12.50 -20.40 11.50
C LEU A 430 13.11 -20.49 12.90
N VAL A 431 14.15 -21.29 13.06
CA VAL A 431 14.79 -21.54 14.36
C VAL A 431 15.35 -20.25 14.94
N ASP A 432 16.04 -19.46 14.13
CA ASP A 432 16.64 -18.20 14.56
C ASP A 432 15.56 -17.20 14.97
N GLU A 433 14.44 -17.13 14.26
CA GLU A 433 13.30 -16.27 14.61
C GLU A 433 12.64 -16.71 15.93
N LEU A 434 12.43 -18.02 16.12
CA LEU A 434 11.87 -18.56 17.38
C LEU A 434 12.82 -18.41 18.57
N GLY A 435 14.13 -18.36 18.33
CA GLY A 435 15.15 -18.16 19.35
C GLY A 435 15.48 -16.70 19.62
N ALA A 436 14.97 -15.75 18.83
CA ALA A 436 15.29 -14.35 19.00
C ALA A 436 14.56 -13.77 20.23
N SER A 437 15.32 -13.16 21.15
CA SER A 437 14.74 -12.38 22.25
C SER A 437 14.23 -11.05 21.69
N ARG A 438 12.95 -11.04 21.34
CA ARG A 438 12.25 -9.83 20.90
C ARG A 438 11.34 -9.34 22.01
N ASP A 439 11.27 -8.02 22.19
CA ASP A 439 10.21 -7.44 23.02
C ASP A 439 8.85 -7.86 22.45
N ALA A 440 8.03 -8.50 23.29
CA ALA A 440 6.86 -9.31 22.94
C ALA A 440 5.76 -8.63 22.10
N ARG A 441 5.87 -7.33 21.80
CA ARG A 441 4.85 -6.55 21.07
C ARG A 441 5.27 -6.10 19.67
N GLY A 442 6.55 -6.21 19.30
CA GLY A 442 7.07 -5.56 18.09
C GLY A 442 7.33 -6.44 16.87
N SER A 443 7.12 -7.76 16.92
CA SER A 443 7.63 -8.66 15.86
C SER A 443 6.85 -9.95 15.67
N VAL A 444 5.51 -9.88 15.75
CA VAL A 444 4.68 -11.06 15.47
C VAL A 444 4.62 -11.33 13.96
N GLU A 445 4.43 -10.30 13.13
CA GLU A 445 4.40 -10.43 11.66
C GLU A 445 5.80 -10.14 11.09
N VAL A 446 6.44 -11.16 10.50
CA VAL A 446 7.83 -11.05 9.98
C VAL A 446 7.89 -11.53 8.54
N VAL A 447 8.47 -10.71 7.65
CA VAL A 447 8.73 -11.10 6.25
C VAL A 447 10.15 -11.63 6.11
N LEU A 448 10.29 -12.81 5.51
CA LEU A 448 11.57 -13.52 5.37
C LEU A 448 11.90 -13.75 3.89
N GLY A 449 13.17 -13.55 3.51
CA GLY A 449 13.65 -13.70 2.12
C GLY A 449 13.74 -12.40 1.31
N GLY A 450 13.57 -11.25 1.97
CA GLY A 450 13.60 -9.92 1.35
C GLY A 450 12.21 -9.43 0.93
N THR A 451 11.98 -8.11 1.03
CA THR A 451 10.76 -7.49 0.50
C THR A 451 10.83 -7.53 -1.03
N PRO A 452 9.85 -8.13 -1.73
CA PRO A 452 9.80 -8.04 -3.18
C PRO A 452 9.76 -6.57 -3.59
N ARG A 453 10.55 -6.18 -4.59
CA ARG A 453 10.35 -4.89 -5.23
C ARG A 453 8.95 -4.91 -5.85
N ARG A 454 8.21 -3.80 -5.73
CA ARG A 454 6.88 -3.65 -6.37
C ARG A 454 6.90 -4.05 -7.86
N ALA A 455 8.03 -3.82 -8.53
CA ALA A 455 8.29 -4.18 -9.92
C ALA A 455 8.58 -5.67 -10.20
N SER A 456 8.92 -6.49 -9.19
CA SER A 456 9.47 -7.84 -9.39
C SER A 456 8.45 -8.99 -9.40
N ILE A 457 7.15 -8.69 -9.23
CA ILE A 457 6.08 -9.72 -9.17
C ILE A 457 4.93 -9.43 -10.17
N ALA A 458 4.95 -8.30 -10.88
CA ALA A 458 3.97 -8.00 -11.91
C ALA A 458 4.53 -8.33 -13.29
N ASP A 459 4.13 -9.47 -13.87
CA ASP A 459 4.12 -9.60 -15.32
C ASP A 459 3.10 -8.58 -15.87
N ALA A 460 3.59 -7.66 -16.71
CA ALA A 460 2.83 -6.71 -17.54
C ALA A 460 2.43 -5.34 -16.94
N ALA A 461 3.32 -4.70 -16.17
CA ALA A 461 3.60 -3.29 -16.44
C ALA A 461 4.94 -3.26 -17.16
N GLU A 462 4.98 -2.71 -18.37
CA GLU A 462 6.22 -2.49 -19.14
C GLU A 462 7.34 -1.99 -18.20
N GLU A 463 8.57 -2.49 -18.38
CA GLU A 463 9.77 -1.74 -18.01
C GLU A 463 9.63 -0.34 -18.64
N GLY A 464 9.10 0.61 -17.86
CA GLY A 464 8.50 1.80 -18.45
C GLY A 464 7.59 2.53 -17.48
N SER A 465 8.20 3.18 -16.47
CA SER A 465 7.66 4.33 -15.74
C SER A 465 6.36 4.13 -14.94
N GLU A 466 6.48 4.05 -13.61
CA GLU A 466 5.35 4.22 -12.69
C GLU A 466 4.62 5.54 -13.01
N THR A 467 3.35 5.44 -13.41
CA THR A 467 2.51 6.59 -13.75
C THR A 467 1.33 6.66 -12.77
N LEU A 468 1.23 7.74 -12.02
CA LEU A 468 0.08 8.06 -11.17
C LEU A 468 -0.87 9.04 -11.86
N ARG A 469 -2.16 8.91 -11.56
CA ARG A 469 -3.25 9.76 -12.06
C ARG A 469 -4.14 10.20 -10.91
N PHE A 470 -4.43 11.49 -10.84
CA PHE A 470 -5.32 12.07 -9.84
C PHE A 470 -6.36 12.94 -10.53
N ASP A 471 -7.64 12.66 -10.29
CA ASP A 471 -8.73 13.57 -10.69
C ASP A 471 -9.04 14.48 -9.50
N LEU A 472 -8.89 15.79 -9.69
CA LEU A 472 -9.14 16.80 -8.66
C LEU A 472 -10.41 17.57 -8.98
N ARG A 473 -11.29 17.65 -7.99
CA ARG A 473 -12.45 18.53 -8.01
C ARG A 473 -12.13 19.86 -7.33
N LEU A 474 -12.05 20.91 -8.13
CA LEU A 474 -11.89 22.29 -7.70
C LEU A 474 -13.27 22.87 -7.40
N HIS A 475 -13.54 23.17 -6.14
CA HIS A 475 -14.84 23.62 -5.66
C HIS A 475 -14.70 24.61 -4.50
N ALA A 476 -15.67 25.50 -4.34
CA ALA A 476 -15.68 26.53 -3.29
C ALA A 476 -15.52 25.96 -1.88
N ASP A 477 -16.14 24.82 -1.57
CA ASP A 477 -16.05 24.20 -0.24
C ASP A 477 -14.66 23.62 0.08
N THR A 478 -13.92 23.17 -0.95
CA THR A 478 -12.63 22.50 -0.77
C THR A 478 -11.45 23.44 -0.98
N HIS A 479 -11.62 24.48 -1.81
CA HIS A 479 -10.58 25.45 -2.17
C HIS A 479 -11.10 26.89 -2.03
N PRO A 480 -11.69 27.29 -0.88
CA PRO A 480 -12.41 28.56 -0.77
C PRO A 480 -11.58 29.79 -1.13
N TYR A 481 -10.26 29.73 -0.93
CA TYR A 481 -9.31 30.78 -1.31
C TYR A 481 -9.30 31.07 -2.82
N LEU A 482 -9.61 30.10 -3.69
CA LEU A 482 -9.61 30.31 -5.15
C LEU A 482 -10.70 31.31 -5.59
N ALA A 483 -11.76 31.52 -4.79
CA ALA A 483 -12.76 32.54 -5.09
C ALA A 483 -12.15 33.94 -5.27
N ASP A 484 -11.05 34.20 -4.59
CA ASP A 484 -10.31 35.46 -4.63
C ASP A 484 -9.27 35.55 -5.76
N HIS A 485 -9.19 34.54 -6.63
CA HIS A 485 -8.40 34.59 -7.87
C HIS A 485 -9.35 34.54 -9.08
N SER A 486 -10.05 35.66 -9.29
CA SER A 486 -11.13 35.80 -10.28
C SER A 486 -10.85 36.93 -11.29
N ILE A 487 -10.98 36.63 -12.57
CA ILE A 487 -10.81 37.58 -13.67
C ILE A 487 -12.18 37.77 -14.34
N ASP A 488 -12.67 39.02 -14.36
CA ASP A 488 -13.97 39.39 -14.93
C ASP A 488 -15.13 38.49 -14.42
N GLY A 489 -15.08 38.14 -13.13
CA GLY A 489 -16.08 37.31 -12.45
C GLY A 489 -15.91 35.80 -12.63
N THR A 490 -14.94 35.35 -13.42
CA THR A 490 -14.62 33.93 -13.59
C THR A 490 -13.41 33.54 -12.73
N VAL A 491 -13.58 32.56 -11.85
CA VAL A 491 -12.47 31.99 -11.09
C VAL A 491 -11.51 31.28 -12.04
N VAL A 492 -10.21 31.52 -11.90
CA VAL A 492 -9.17 30.89 -12.74
C VAL A 492 -8.16 30.21 -11.83
N LEU A 493 -7.72 29.00 -12.16
CA LEU A 493 -6.67 28.32 -11.39
C LEU A 493 -5.30 29.00 -11.62
N PRO A 494 -4.67 29.59 -10.59
CA PRO A 494 -3.35 30.20 -10.72
C PRO A 494 -2.24 29.16 -10.91
N VAL A 495 -1.17 29.54 -11.61
CA VAL A 495 -0.02 28.66 -11.87
C VAL A 495 0.61 28.14 -10.58
N VAL A 496 0.63 28.94 -9.50
CA VAL A 496 1.20 28.54 -8.22
C VAL A 496 0.47 27.36 -7.57
N MET A 497 -0.83 27.21 -7.81
CA MET A 497 -1.59 26.04 -7.38
C MET A 497 -1.28 24.82 -8.24
N VAL A 498 -0.98 25.01 -9.52
CA VAL A 498 -0.49 23.92 -10.38
C VAL A 498 0.89 23.43 -9.91
N LEU A 499 1.77 24.33 -9.49
CA LEU A 499 3.08 23.98 -8.91
C LEU A 499 2.91 23.16 -7.62
N GLU A 500 1.99 23.56 -6.74
CA GLU A 500 1.62 22.80 -5.53
C GLU A 500 1.15 21.39 -5.87
N TYR A 501 0.24 21.28 -6.83
CA TYR A 501 -0.32 20.01 -7.29
C TYR A 501 0.74 19.09 -7.91
N PHE A 502 1.66 19.65 -8.71
CA PHE A 502 2.78 18.94 -9.29
C PHE A 502 3.77 18.44 -8.23
N ALA A 503 4.12 19.30 -7.26
CA ALA A 503 5.00 18.92 -6.16
C ALA A 503 4.41 17.73 -5.37
N ARG A 504 3.13 17.81 -4.98
CA ARG A 504 2.46 16.74 -4.24
C ARG A 504 2.31 15.45 -5.03
N ALA A 505 2.01 15.54 -6.34
CA ALA A 505 1.90 14.36 -7.18
C ALA A 505 3.26 13.64 -7.32
N ALA A 506 4.37 14.38 -7.39
CA ALA A 506 5.70 13.81 -7.43
C ALA A 506 6.10 13.14 -6.10
N GLU A 507 5.82 13.76 -4.95
CA GLU A 507 6.06 13.14 -3.63
C GLU A 507 5.17 11.92 -3.41
N GLN A 508 3.95 11.91 -3.92
CA GLN A 508 3.09 10.73 -3.85
C GLN A 508 3.64 9.57 -4.69
N LEU A 509 4.27 9.87 -5.82
CA LEU A 509 4.92 8.87 -6.68
C LEU A 509 6.21 8.33 -6.04
N ARG A 510 6.96 9.19 -5.34
CA ARG A 510 8.25 8.89 -4.71
C ARG A 510 8.27 9.33 -3.24
N PRO A 511 7.51 8.64 -2.35
CA PRO A 511 7.26 9.07 -0.97
C PRO A 511 8.50 9.03 -0.06
N GLU A 512 9.61 8.48 -0.53
CA GLU A 512 10.90 8.48 0.14
C GLU A 512 11.76 9.71 -0.17
N LEU A 513 11.36 10.54 -1.14
CA LEU A 513 12.08 11.74 -1.58
C LEU A 513 11.25 13.02 -1.33
N MET A 514 11.90 14.17 -1.45
CA MET A 514 11.27 15.49 -1.36
C MET A 514 11.48 16.30 -2.62
N VAL A 515 10.54 17.20 -2.92
CA VAL A 515 10.67 18.13 -4.05
C VAL A 515 11.75 19.17 -3.79
N GLU A 516 12.76 19.19 -4.67
CA GLU A 516 13.84 20.18 -4.72
C GLU A 516 13.45 21.32 -5.68
N ALA A 517 12.93 20.97 -6.86
CA ALA A 517 12.53 21.94 -7.87
C ALA A 517 11.37 21.46 -8.77
N VAL A 518 10.60 22.42 -9.27
CA VAL A 518 9.66 22.24 -10.39
C VAL A 518 10.14 23.11 -11.53
N ARG A 519 10.66 22.51 -12.61
CA ARG A 519 11.29 23.21 -13.74
C ARG A 519 10.58 22.93 -15.05
N ASP A 520 10.98 23.67 -16.07
CA ASP A 520 10.44 23.58 -17.43
C ASP A 520 8.90 23.73 -17.43
N VAL A 521 8.38 24.67 -16.63
CA VAL A 521 6.95 24.88 -16.44
C VAL A 521 6.35 25.48 -17.72
N LYS A 522 5.61 24.66 -18.45
CA LYS A 522 4.95 25.04 -19.69
C LYS A 522 3.49 25.40 -19.40
N VAL A 523 3.15 26.67 -19.58
CA VAL A 523 1.75 27.15 -19.56
C VAL A 523 1.20 27.04 -20.98
N LEU A 524 0.40 26.01 -21.24
CA LEU A 524 -0.16 25.75 -22.57
C LEU A 524 -1.51 26.46 -22.74
N ARG A 525 -2.35 26.40 -21.69
CA ARG A 525 -3.68 26.99 -21.69
C ARG A 525 -4.17 27.22 -20.26
N GLY A 526 -4.78 28.37 -20.01
CA GLY A 526 -5.44 28.67 -18.73
C GLY A 526 -6.58 27.69 -18.41
N VAL A 527 -6.95 27.67 -17.12
CA VAL A 527 -7.96 26.78 -16.55
C VAL A 527 -9.03 27.64 -15.86
N PRO A 528 -10.04 28.14 -16.60
CA PRO A 528 -11.20 28.79 -16.00
C PRO A 528 -12.07 27.75 -15.28
N LEU A 529 -12.70 28.15 -14.18
CA LEU A 529 -13.51 27.31 -13.29
C LEU A 529 -14.96 27.84 -13.23
N PRO A 530 -15.77 27.67 -14.29
CA PRO A 530 -17.12 28.23 -14.35
C PRO A 530 -18.10 27.56 -13.38
N GLU A 531 -17.86 26.30 -12.99
CA GLU A 531 -18.72 25.53 -12.09
C GLU A 531 -18.21 25.53 -10.63
N PHE A 532 -17.23 26.39 -10.32
CA PHE A 532 -16.52 26.41 -9.03
C PHE A 532 -17.43 26.53 -7.80
N ALA A 533 -18.49 27.34 -7.89
CA ALA A 533 -19.49 27.51 -6.83
C ALA A 533 -20.71 26.57 -6.98
N GLY A 534 -20.76 25.76 -8.05
CA GLY A 534 -21.85 24.86 -8.41
C GLY A 534 -21.49 23.40 -8.18
N ALA A 535 -21.29 22.63 -9.26
CA ALA A 535 -20.93 21.21 -9.17
C ALA A 535 -19.42 20.98 -8.88
N GLY A 536 -18.60 22.00 -9.08
CA GLY A 536 -17.14 21.93 -9.09
C GLY A 536 -16.59 21.55 -10.45
N ASP A 537 -15.37 22.01 -10.73
CA ASP A 537 -14.65 21.75 -11.96
C ASP A 537 -13.63 20.64 -11.77
N TRP A 538 -13.47 19.77 -12.77
CA TRP A 538 -12.59 18.61 -12.68
C TRP A 538 -11.37 18.74 -13.59
N VAL A 539 -10.20 18.45 -13.04
CA VAL A 539 -8.93 18.38 -13.77
C VAL A 539 -8.19 17.10 -13.41
N ARG A 540 -7.34 16.61 -14.31
CA ARG A 540 -6.48 15.45 -14.05
C ARG A 540 -5.03 15.87 -13.93
N ILE A 541 -4.34 15.37 -12.92
CA ILE A 541 -2.88 15.35 -12.85
C ILE A 541 -2.39 13.99 -13.29
N VAL A 542 -1.38 13.95 -14.17
CA VAL A 542 -0.63 12.76 -14.51
C VAL A 542 0.81 12.98 -14.08
N ALA A 543 1.37 12.05 -13.29
CA ALA A 543 2.75 12.07 -12.81
C ALA A 543 3.45 10.79 -13.23
N ARG A 544 4.61 10.91 -13.87
CA ARG A 544 5.31 9.80 -14.53
C ARG A 544 6.77 9.80 -14.10
N ALA A 545 7.22 8.73 -13.45
CA ALA A 545 8.62 8.61 -13.01
C ALA A 545 9.53 8.49 -14.24
N ILE A 546 10.57 9.32 -14.34
CA ILE A 546 11.52 9.26 -15.45
C ILE A 546 12.93 9.03 -14.92
N ASP A 547 13.77 8.41 -15.75
CA ASP A 547 15.20 8.33 -15.46
C ASP A 547 15.78 9.74 -15.37
N ALA A 548 16.80 9.88 -14.52
CA ALA A 548 17.36 11.18 -14.15
C ALA A 548 17.65 12.07 -15.36
N HIS A 549 17.10 13.28 -15.35
CA HIS A 549 17.26 14.24 -16.45
C HIS A 549 18.32 15.30 -16.06
N ASP A 550 19.29 15.54 -16.96
CA ASP A 550 20.38 16.56 -16.97
C ASP A 550 21.27 16.75 -15.71
N ALA A 551 20.93 16.22 -14.53
CA ALA A 551 21.68 16.43 -13.29
C ALA A 551 21.90 15.17 -12.44
N GLY A 552 21.46 13.98 -12.91
CA GLY A 552 21.56 12.74 -12.13
C GLY A 552 20.58 12.66 -10.94
N ARG A 553 19.67 13.63 -10.79
CA ARG A 553 18.60 13.62 -9.77
C ARG A 553 17.43 12.73 -10.22
N PRO A 554 16.76 12.01 -9.30
CA PRO A 554 15.46 11.39 -9.60
C PRO A 554 14.44 12.46 -10.01
N SER A 555 13.71 12.26 -11.11
CA SER A 555 12.77 13.25 -11.64
C SER A 555 11.42 12.62 -12.00
N VAL A 556 10.38 13.46 -12.06
CA VAL A 556 9.01 13.08 -12.43
C VAL A 556 8.48 14.05 -13.49
N GLU A 557 8.04 13.55 -14.64
CA GLU A 557 7.28 14.35 -15.60
C GLU A 557 5.84 14.48 -15.08
N VAL A 558 5.34 15.71 -15.02
CA VAL A 558 4.00 16.02 -14.52
C VAL A 558 3.21 16.83 -15.54
N ALA A 559 1.91 16.58 -15.62
CA ALA A 559 1.01 17.35 -16.46
C ALA A 559 -0.35 17.52 -15.80
N LEU A 560 -0.97 18.69 -16.01
CA LEU A 560 -2.37 18.94 -15.71
C LEU A 560 -3.13 18.95 -17.04
N CYS A 561 -4.19 18.15 -17.15
CA CYS A 561 -4.99 17.97 -18.36
C CYS A 561 -6.50 17.94 -18.07
N ASP A 562 -7.30 18.03 -19.13
CA ASP A 562 -8.74 17.78 -19.03
C ASP A 562 -8.99 16.29 -18.68
N VAL A 563 -9.96 16.00 -17.81
CA VAL A 563 -10.23 14.63 -17.32
C VAL A 563 -10.60 13.66 -18.45
N ASP A 564 -11.29 14.17 -19.48
CA ASP A 564 -11.77 13.35 -20.61
C ASP A 564 -10.67 13.05 -21.65
N ASP A 565 -9.56 13.80 -21.68
CA ASP A 565 -8.50 13.63 -22.69
C ASP A 565 -7.13 14.13 -22.20
N GLU A 566 -6.25 13.21 -21.79
CA GLU A 566 -4.88 13.50 -21.33
C GLU A 566 -4.01 14.24 -22.37
N ARG A 567 -4.39 14.20 -23.66
CA ARG A 567 -3.68 14.94 -24.72
C ARG A 567 -3.98 16.44 -24.66
N LYS A 568 -5.09 16.85 -24.04
CA LYS A 568 -5.43 18.25 -23.80
C LYS A 568 -4.72 18.76 -22.55
N ARG A 569 -3.39 18.85 -22.64
CA ARG A 569 -2.54 19.39 -21.57
C ARG A 569 -2.78 20.90 -21.42
N ARG A 570 -2.95 21.35 -20.17
CA ARG A 570 -3.07 22.74 -19.75
C ARG A 570 -1.74 23.25 -19.21
N TYR A 571 -1.06 22.40 -18.43
CA TYR A 571 0.27 22.63 -17.89
C TYR A 571 1.12 21.36 -18.00
N ALA A 572 2.43 21.53 -18.09
CA ALA A 572 3.40 20.45 -17.95
C ALA A 572 4.68 20.97 -17.28
N ALA A 573 5.36 20.13 -16.53
CA ALA A 573 6.65 20.44 -15.91
C ALA A 573 7.46 19.17 -15.66
N VAL A 574 8.68 19.34 -15.19
CA VAL A 574 9.50 18.27 -14.61
C VAL A 574 9.77 18.62 -13.15
N VAL A 575 9.53 17.68 -12.25
CA VAL A 575 9.80 17.82 -10.81
C VAL A 575 11.07 17.05 -10.48
N ASP A 576 12.08 17.74 -9.96
CA ASP A 576 13.30 17.13 -9.46
C ASP A 576 13.19 16.86 -7.95
N LEU A 577 13.67 15.68 -7.55
CA LEU A 577 13.54 15.15 -6.20
C LEU A 577 14.92 14.94 -5.56
N CYS A 578 14.99 15.10 -4.24
CA CYS A 578 16.19 14.90 -3.43
C CYS A 578 15.87 14.09 -2.16
N ALA A 579 16.90 13.59 -1.47
CA ALA A 579 16.70 13.00 -0.14
C ALA A 579 16.33 14.11 0.86
N PRO A 580 15.48 13.85 1.88
CA PRO A 580 15.11 14.86 2.88
C PRO A 580 16.32 15.56 3.53
N THR A 581 17.41 14.83 3.75
CA THR A 581 18.66 15.35 4.34
C THR A 581 19.42 16.33 3.44
N GLU A 582 19.13 16.37 2.14
CA GLU A 582 19.76 17.28 1.17
C GLU A 582 19.04 18.63 1.07
N LEU A 583 17.79 18.72 1.54
CA LEU A 583 17.01 19.95 1.48
C LEU A 583 17.49 20.92 2.57
N ASN A 584 18.16 22.00 2.18
CA ASN A 584 18.71 22.98 3.11
C ASN A 584 18.47 24.42 2.65
N ALA A 585 18.07 25.29 3.58
CA ALA A 585 17.91 26.73 3.35
C ALA A 585 19.27 27.45 3.38
N PRO A 586 19.84 27.84 2.22
CA PRO A 586 21.10 28.58 2.21
C PRO A 586 20.88 30.02 2.69
N PRO A 587 21.92 30.71 3.17
CA PRO A 587 21.86 32.17 3.36
C PRO A 587 21.44 32.86 2.05
N ALA A 588 20.61 33.89 2.15
CA ALA A 588 20.30 34.72 1.00
C ALA A 588 21.55 35.48 0.52
N ASP A 589 21.64 35.70 -0.78
CA ASP A 589 22.68 36.52 -1.37
C ASP A 589 22.62 37.94 -0.78
N ALA A 590 23.80 38.54 -0.54
CA ALA A 590 23.86 39.91 -0.04
C ALA A 590 23.21 40.87 -1.04
N GLU A 591 22.15 41.55 -0.61
CA GLU A 591 21.42 42.50 -1.45
C GLU A 591 22.30 43.74 -1.72
N ALA A 592 22.50 44.09 -2.99
CA ALA A 592 23.13 45.35 -3.36
C ALA A 592 22.19 46.52 -2.98
N PRO A 593 22.69 47.64 -2.45
CA PRO A 593 21.85 48.77 -2.08
C PRO A 593 21.04 49.29 -3.29
N ARG A 594 19.70 49.24 -3.18
CA ARG A 594 18.78 49.77 -4.19
C ARG A 594 18.14 51.07 -3.73
N ALA A 595 17.98 52.00 -4.68
CA ALA A 595 17.20 53.21 -4.46
C ALA A 595 15.74 52.94 -4.84
N TYR A 596 14.93 52.59 -3.85
CA TYR A 596 13.51 52.33 -4.06
C TYR A 596 12.71 53.63 -4.16
N ALA A 597 11.98 53.80 -5.26
CA ALA A 597 10.96 54.81 -5.41
C ALA A 597 9.59 54.28 -4.93
N PRO A 598 8.69 55.13 -4.43
CA PRO A 598 7.33 54.71 -4.13
C PRO A 598 6.63 54.10 -5.35
N LEU A 599 5.75 53.12 -5.10
CA LEU A 599 4.88 52.57 -6.14
C LEU A 599 3.85 53.62 -6.56
N ASP A 600 3.64 53.79 -7.86
CA ASP A 600 2.59 54.65 -8.37
C ASP A 600 1.21 53.99 -8.23
N GLY A 601 0.27 54.69 -7.60
CA GLY A 601 -1.11 54.23 -7.39
C GLY A 601 -1.28 53.22 -6.24
N GLU A 602 -2.48 52.64 -6.14
CA GLU A 602 -2.78 51.61 -5.13
C GLU A 602 -2.18 50.26 -5.52
N LEU A 603 -1.72 49.51 -4.52
CA LEU A 603 -1.16 48.17 -4.72
C LEU A 603 -2.20 47.17 -5.22
N TYR A 604 -3.36 47.14 -4.56
CA TYR A 604 -4.52 46.33 -4.91
C TYR A 604 -5.63 47.27 -5.41
N GLY A 605 -6.20 46.98 -6.58
CA GLY A 605 -7.09 47.93 -7.26
C GLY A 605 -7.34 47.55 -8.72
N THR A 606 -7.12 48.48 -9.66
CA THR A 606 -7.51 48.27 -11.08
C THR A 606 -6.63 47.28 -11.85
N SER A 607 -5.39 47.03 -11.41
CA SER A 607 -4.42 46.22 -12.16
C SER A 607 -4.18 44.82 -11.59
N LEU A 608 -4.31 44.63 -10.28
CA LEU A 608 -4.34 43.31 -9.63
C LEU A 608 -5.79 42.92 -9.31
N PHE A 609 -6.25 41.77 -9.79
CA PHE A 609 -7.63 41.29 -9.63
C PHE A 609 -7.85 40.45 -8.36
N HIS A 610 -6.83 40.34 -7.50
CA HIS A 610 -6.81 39.45 -6.35
C HIS A 610 -7.68 39.95 -5.19
N GLY A 611 -8.54 39.07 -4.68
CA GLY A 611 -9.31 39.25 -3.45
C GLY A 611 -8.51 38.93 -2.17
N PRO A 612 -9.13 39.08 -0.98
CA PRO A 612 -8.44 39.04 0.30
C PRO A 612 -7.51 37.84 0.56
N ALA A 613 -7.88 36.63 0.13
CA ALA A 613 -7.06 35.43 0.33
C ALA A 613 -5.71 35.50 -0.40
N PHE A 614 -5.63 36.22 -1.51
CA PHE A 614 -4.40 36.43 -2.31
C PHE A 614 -3.76 37.82 -2.09
N GLN A 615 -4.33 38.67 -1.23
CA GLN A 615 -3.74 39.95 -0.83
C GLN A 615 -2.70 39.76 0.28
N VAL A 616 -1.54 39.21 -0.13
CA VAL A 616 -0.47 38.75 0.78
C VAL A 616 0.66 39.75 1.02
N ILE A 617 0.74 40.81 0.22
CA ILE A 617 1.76 41.86 0.39
C ILE A 617 1.36 42.73 1.59
N ARG A 618 2.18 42.74 2.64
CA ARG A 618 1.94 43.49 3.88
C ARG A 618 2.58 44.85 3.87
N ASP A 619 3.77 44.94 3.30
CA ASP A 619 4.51 46.18 3.15
C ASP A 619 5.32 46.17 1.86
N LEU A 620 5.61 47.34 1.32
CA LEU A 620 6.37 47.52 0.09
C LEU A 620 7.46 48.56 0.31
N ASP A 621 8.71 48.15 0.08
CA ASP A 621 9.86 49.05 0.18
C ASP A 621 9.86 50.06 -0.97
N GLY A 622 9.41 49.60 -2.14
CA GLY A 622 9.23 50.38 -3.36
C GLY A 622 9.76 49.67 -4.60
N VAL A 623 9.89 50.44 -5.68
CA VAL A 623 10.29 50.00 -7.02
C VAL A 623 11.64 50.62 -7.37
N ALA A 624 12.60 49.79 -7.77
CA ALA A 624 13.92 50.19 -8.26
C ALA A 624 14.04 49.87 -9.77
N ASP A 625 15.10 50.38 -10.41
CA ASP A 625 15.37 50.15 -11.83
C ASP A 625 15.55 48.66 -12.16
N ASP A 626 16.11 47.88 -11.23
CA ASP A 626 16.48 46.47 -11.40
C ASP A 626 15.67 45.53 -10.49
N GLY A 627 14.60 46.00 -9.86
CA GLY A 627 13.76 45.13 -9.02
C GLY A 627 12.69 45.84 -8.20
N ILE A 628 11.89 45.05 -7.51
CA ILE A 628 10.85 45.48 -6.56
C ILE A 628 10.93 44.59 -5.33
N ALA A 629 10.63 45.15 -4.17
CA ALA A 629 10.78 44.42 -2.94
C ALA A 629 9.73 44.81 -1.90
N GLY A 630 9.38 43.86 -1.04
CA GLY A 630 8.45 44.08 0.05
C GLY A 630 8.48 42.95 1.07
N THR A 631 7.49 42.99 1.95
CA THR A 631 7.26 41.99 2.98
C THR A 631 5.91 41.31 2.73
N LEU A 632 5.93 40.00 2.57
CA LEU A 632 4.75 39.18 2.23
C LEU A 632 4.49 38.14 3.32
N VAL A 633 3.29 37.57 3.31
CA VAL A 633 2.94 36.42 4.17
C VAL A 633 2.39 35.27 3.34
N GLY A 634 2.50 34.06 3.86
CA GLY A 634 2.12 32.84 3.17
C GLY A 634 0.77 32.25 3.55
N VAL A 635 0.52 31.03 3.08
CA VAL A 635 -0.70 30.25 3.34
C VAL A 635 -0.96 30.05 4.84
N VAL A 636 0.10 29.95 5.65
CA VAL A 636 0.00 29.74 7.11
C VAL A 636 -0.63 30.96 7.78
N ASP A 637 -0.13 32.15 7.49
CA ASP A 637 -0.64 33.41 8.05
C ASP A 637 -1.99 33.83 7.45
N GLN A 638 -2.24 33.50 6.18
CA GLN A 638 -3.56 33.65 5.56
C GLN A 638 -4.58 32.60 6.03
N ARG A 639 -4.14 31.61 6.80
CA ARG A 639 -4.97 30.52 7.36
C ARG A 639 -5.78 29.79 6.29
N TRP A 640 -5.16 29.54 5.14
CA TRP A 640 -5.82 28.76 4.10
C TRP A 640 -6.11 27.34 4.61
N PRO A 641 -7.33 26.81 4.42
CA PRO A 641 -7.65 25.45 4.84
C PRO A 641 -6.88 24.43 4.00
N GLY A 642 -6.41 23.38 4.66
CA GLY A 642 -5.71 22.26 4.04
C GLY A 642 -4.25 22.16 4.45
N ARG A 643 -3.54 21.21 3.82
CA ARG A 643 -2.09 21.04 3.94
C ARG A 643 -1.44 21.37 2.61
N PHE A 644 -0.34 22.10 2.64
CA PHE A 644 0.38 22.53 1.44
C PHE A 644 1.84 22.09 1.51
N ARG A 645 2.39 21.66 0.37
CA ARG A 645 3.82 21.35 0.23
C ARG A 645 4.63 22.61 -0.10
N THR A 646 4.08 23.43 -0.97
CA THR A 646 4.59 24.74 -1.39
C THR A 646 3.82 25.85 -0.69
N ASP A 647 4.17 27.12 -0.93
CA ASP A 647 3.41 28.27 -0.42
C ASP A 647 2.74 29.06 -1.56
N PRO A 648 1.61 28.58 -2.11
CA PRO A 648 0.96 29.22 -3.26
C PRO A 648 0.60 30.68 -3.02
N ALA A 649 0.13 31.03 -1.82
CA ALA A 649 -0.24 32.40 -1.50
C ALA A 649 0.99 33.32 -1.55
N LEU A 650 2.09 32.93 -0.91
CA LEU A 650 3.35 33.68 -0.92
C LEU A 650 3.91 33.82 -2.35
N PHE A 651 3.93 32.72 -3.10
CA PHE A 651 4.50 32.69 -4.45
C PHE A 651 3.69 33.55 -5.43
N ASP A 652 2.36 33.54 -5.30
CA ASP A 652 1.50 34.43 -6.08
C ASP A 652 1.76 35.89 -5.74
N GLY A 653 1.96 36.22 -4.47
CA GLY A 653 2.39 37.56 -4.04
C GLY A 653 3.72 37.99 -4.68
N GLY A 654 4.66 37.07 -4.85
CA GLY A 654 5.89 37.32 -5.61
C GLY A 654 5.59 37.69 -7.07
N LEU A 655 4.73 36.92 -7.74
CA LEU A 655 4.28 37.23 -9.11
C LEU A 655 3.56 38.59 -9.18
N GLN A 656 2.76 38.93 -8.18
CA GLN A 656 2.10 40.24 -8.07
C GLN A 656 3.14 41.37 -8.00
N LEU A 657 4.25 41.21 -7.25
CA LEU A 657 5.34 42.20 -7.25
C LEU A 657 5.94 42.37 -8.65
N ALA A 658 6.27 41.28 -9.35
CA ALA A 658 6.82 41.36 -10.71
C ALA A 658 5.87 42.08 -11.69
N VAL A 659 4.56 41.85 -11.57
CA VAL A 659 3.53 42.57 -12.35
C VAL A 659 3.55 44.07 -12.04
N ARG A 660 3.65 44.45 -10.77
CA ARG A 660 3.67 45.86 -10.35
C ARG A 660 4.93 46.59 -10.81
N TRP A 661 6.08 45.91 -10.77
CA TRP A 661 7.31 46.45 -11.36
C TRP A 661 7.15 46.70 -12.86
N ALA A 662 6.66 45.70 -13.60
CA ALA A 662 6.49 45.80 -15.05
C ALA A 662 5.49 46.90 -15.43
N GLU A 663 4.42 47.09 -14.65
CA GLU A 663 3.43 48.13 -14.90
C GLU A 663 4.02 49.54 -14.76
N GLN A 664 4.77 49.79 -13.69
CA GLN A 664 5.39 51.10 -13.47
C GLN A 664 6.53 51.39 -14.46
N ARG A 665 7.28 50.37 -14.89
CA ARG A 665 8.47 50.54 -15.75
C ARG A 665 8.19 50.42 -17.25
N LEU A 666 7.25 49.57 -17.65
CA LEU A 666 6.91 49.33 -19.06
C LEU A 666 5.64 50.08 -19.50
N GLY A 667 4.88 50.67 -18.57
CA GLY A 667 3.79 51.59 -18.88
C GLY A 667 2.48 50.94 -19.34
N GLY A 668 2.15 49.75 -18.81
CA GLY A 668 0.85 49.09 -19.04
C GLY A 668 0.65 47.85 -18.18
N ARG A 669 -0.56 47.28 -18.20
CA ARG A 669 -0.88 46.12 -17.33
C ARG A 669 -0.05 44.89 -17.71
N GLY A 670 0.75 44.39 -16.77
CA GLY A 670 1.55 43.18 -16.94
C GLY A 670 0.77 41.89 -16.63
N LEU A 671 1.19 40.77 -17.20
CA LEU A 671 0.82 39.42 -16.74
C LEU A 671 2.04 38.52 -16.68
N PRO A 672 2.16 37.68 -15.64
CA PRO A 672 3.10 36.56 -15.66
C PRO A 672 2.64 35.56 -16.72
N THR A 673 3.50 35.26 -17.68
CA THR A 673 3.21 34.33 -18.79
C THR A 673 4.00 33.04 -18.70
N SER A 674 5.10 33.03 -17.94
CA SER A 674 5.95 31.86 -17.78
C SER A 674 6.68 31.91 -16.44
N VAL A 675 6.99 30.73 -15.88
CA VAL A 675 7.89 30.53 -14.75
C VAL A 675 8.93 29.52 -15.20
N GLY A 676 10.21 29.86 -15.21
CA GLY A 676 11.26 28.93 -15.62
C GLY A 676 11.38 27.75 -14.65
N ALA A 677 11.55 28.06 -13.36
CA ALA A 677 11.55 27.07 -12.30
C ALA A 677 11.05 27.64 -10.96
N LEU A 678 10.53 26.75 -10.11
CA LEU A 678 10.37 26.94 -8.68
C LEU A 678 11.42 26.07 -7.98
N ARG A 679 12.27 26.65 -7.12
CA ARG A 679 13.15 25.92 -6.20
C ARG A 679 12.67 26.06 -4.77
N LEU A 680 12.70 24.95 -4.04
CA LEU A 680 12.31 24.87 -2.64
C LEU A 680 13.53 24.54 -1.79
N PHE A 681 13.62 25.17 -0.62
CA PHE A 681 14.71 24.91 0.34
C PHE A 681 14.19 24.50 1.73
N THR A 682 12.87 24.47 1.91
CA THR A 682 12.19 24.02 3.13
C THR A 682 11.18 22.93 2.85
N GLU A 683 10.96 22.08 3.86
CA GLU A 683 10.03 20.95 3.79
C GLU A 683 8.57 21.39 3.71
N GLN A 684 8.23 22.52 4.33
CA GLN A 684 6.88 23.04 4.45
C GLN A 684 6.87 24.58 4.38
N PRO A 685 5.71 25.19 4.11
CA PRO A 685 5.50 26.62 4.26
C PRO A 685 5.92 27.12 5.63
N VAL A 686 6.62 28.26 5.65
CA VAL A 686 7.13 28.88 6.88
C VAL A 686 6.12 29.95 7.34
N ALA A 687 5.87 30.00 8.65
CA ALA A 687 5.01 31.03 9.23
C ALA A 687 5.77 32.35 9.41
N GLY A 688 5.07 33.47 9.26
CA GLY A 688 5.58 34.81 9.52
C GLY A 688 5.74 35.64 8.25
N ALA A 689 6.21 36.86 8.46
CA ALA A 689 6.42 37.83 7.39
C ALA A 689 7.78 37.57 6.73
N LEU A 690 7.77 37.25 5.43
CA LEU A 690 8.96 36.97 4.65
C LEU A 690 9.33 38.18 3.80
N ARG A 691 10.63 38.43 3.76
CA ARG A 691 11.22 39.41 2.85
C ARG A 691 11.21 38.82 1.44
N THR A 692 10.57 39.51 0.50
CA THR A 692 10.47 39.05 -0.89
C THR A 692 11.10 40.04 -1.83
N LEU A 693 11.96 39.52 -2.72
CA LEU A 693 12.74 40.31 -3.65
C LEU A 693 12.55 39.82 -5.08
N ALA A 694 11.91 40.60 -5.95
CA ALA A 694 11.88 40.33 -7.38
C ALA A 694 12.99 41.15 -8.08
N THR A 695 14.02 40.47 -8.56
CA THR A 695 15.18 41.06 -9.27
C THR A 695 15.02 40.86 -10.76
N ILE A 696 15.14 41.92 -11.53
CA ILE A 696 15.02 41.88 -12.99
C ILE A 696 16.35 41.43 -13.59
N THR A 697 16.31 40.34 -14.36
CA THR A 697 17.48 39.75 -15.00
C THR A 697 17.57 40.12 -16.48
N ALA A 698 16.45 40.48 -17.10
CA ALA A 698 16.39 41.07 -18.44
C ALA A 698 15.07 41.84 -18.62
N ASP A 699 15.09 42.94 -19.35
CA ASP A 699 13.89 43.69 -19.72
C ASP A 699 13.96 44.20 -21.17
N GLY A 700 12.79 44.57 -21.69
CA GLY A 700 12.59 45.09 -23.03
C GLY A 700 11.26 45.85 -23.11
N PRO A 701 10.87 46.34 -24.29
CA PRO A 701 9.76 47.29 -24.41
C PRO A 701 8.41 46.78 -23.88
N THR A 702 8.17 45.48 -23.97
CA THR A 702 6.88 44.84 -23.63
C THR A 702 7.04 43.57 -22.78
N LYS A 703 8.27 43.25 -22.35
CA LYS A 703 8.60 42.02 -21.62
C LYS A 703 9.68 42.28 -20.57
N ALA A 704 9.54 41.65 -19.41
CA ALA A 704 10.60 41.55 -18.41
C ALA A 704 10.75 40.11 -17.91
N VAL A 705 11.95 39.76 -17.49
CA VAL A 705 12.33 38.49 -16.88
C VAL A 705 12.87 38.79 -15.50
N SER A 706 12.39 38.07 -14.50
CA SER A 706 12.75 38.29 -13.11
C SER A 706 12.98 36.99 -12.35
N ASP A 707 13.87 37.04 -11.35
CA ASP A 707 14.03 36.02 -10.33
C ASP A 707 13.48 36.55 -9.00
N ILE A 708 12.69 35.74 -8.31
CA ILE A 708 11.99 36.14 -7.09
C ILE A 708 12.49 35.29 -5.92
N ALA A 709 13.13 35.91 -4.95
CA ALA A 709 13.64 35.26 -3.74
C ALA A 709 12.70 35.50 -2.55
N PHE A 710 12.46 34.45 -1.75
CA PHE A 710 11.68 34.51 -0.52
C PHE A 710 12.58 34.18 0.67
N ILE A 711 12.72 35.13 1.60
CA ILE A 711 13.75 35.12 2.64
C ILE A 711 13.09 35.17 4.02
N ASP A 712 13.47 34.25 4.91
CA ASP A 712 12.99 34.21 6.29
C ASP A 712 13.61 35.33 7.16
N PRO A 713 13.06 35.60 8.36
CA PRO A 713 13.62 36.60 9.27
C PRO A 713 15.08 36.35 9.69
N GLU A 714 15.55 35.12 9.57
CA GLU A 714 16.94 34.72 9.82
C GLU A 714 17.87 34.95 8.61
N GLY A 715 17.34 35.46 7.49
CA GLY A 715 18.11 35.78 6.29
C GLY A 715 18.41 34.58 5.40
N ARG A 716 17.64 33.50 5.49
CA ARG A 716 17.79 32.28 4.68
C ARG A 716 16.74 32.19 3.58
N LEU A 717 17.13 31.62 2.45
CA LEU A 717 16.22 31.38 1.33
C LEU A 717 15.27 30.23 1.66
N VAL A 718 13.97 30.52 1.60
CA VAL A 718 12.89 29.54 1.76
C VAL A 718 12.51 28.93 0.41
N ALA A 719 12.45 29.77 -0.62
CA ALA A 719 12.18 29.38 -2.00
C ALA A 719 12.70 30.42 -2.99
N ARG A 720 12.76 30.04 -4.27
CA ARG A 720 13.05 30.95 -5.40
C ARG A 720 12.19 30.62 -6.62
N LEU A 721 11.58 31.63 -7.23
CA LEU A 721 11.04 31.53 -8.59
C LEU A 721 12.09 32.07 -9.56
N GLU A 722 12.45 31.31 -10.59
CA GLU A 722 13.50 31.64 -11.55
C GLU A 722 12.88 31.88 -12.93
N GLY A 723 13.38 32.89 -13.65
CA GLY A 723 12.99 33.15 -15.03
C GLY A 723 11.50 33.45 -15.19
N VAL A 724 10.90 34.21 -14.28
CA VAL A 724 9.51 34.64 -14.37
C VAL A 724 9.39 35.68 -15.47
N GLU A 725 8.65 35.35 -16.53
CA GLU A 725 8.40 36.27 -17.64
C GLU A 725 7.10 37.03 -17.42
N THR A 726 7.18 38.36 -17.45
CA THR A 726 6.02 39.26 -17.38
C THR A 726 5.89 40.02 -18.69
N HIS A 727 4.73 39.92 -19.35
CA HIS A 727 4.44 40.63 -20.60
C HIS A 727 3.39 41.70 -20.39
N GLN A 728 3.57 42.84 -21.06
CA GLN A 728 2.56 43.88 -21.15
C GLN A 728 1.39 43.37 -22.00
N ARG A 729 0.16 43.54 -21.49
CA ARG A 729 -1.05 43.26 -22.28
C ARG A 729 -1.14 44.29 -23.43
N PRO A 730 -1.53 43.85 -24.64
CA PRO A 730 -1.72 44.73 -25.78
C PRO A 730 -2.83 45.76 -25.58
#